data_AF-A0A254UFK9-F1
#
_entry.id   AF-A0A254UFK9-F1
#
_cell.length_a   1.000
_cell.length_b   1.000
_cell.length_c   1.000
_cell.angle_alpha   90.00
_cell.angle_beta   90.00
_cell.angle_gamma   90.00
#
_symmetry.space_group_name_H-M   'P 1'
#
loop_
_entity.id
_entity.type
_entity.pdbx_description
1 polymer ?
#
loop_
_entity_poly.entity_id
_entity_poly.type
_entity_poly.pdbx_seq_one_letter_code
_entity_poly.pdbx_strand_id
1 'polypeptide(L)'
;MGYIARTDDLPDIARKGGLVDPRAEDQPLFFERMSCRDVNEFVSNPANVSPLSSGNPSAATKPTSLGMRLRQPAIQSQARIDEFRARSEEIKQRMPIRNAKQPISDLVPDLVVTGGLSRSPAFDCLPVFSHWADRTGELSATDLAATVRLTSTWGTAHVAAEGVNMDAPRGAHAWSLKSHGIGPAEPGASKFSQQYDADTDTLTTTVNVARRLDTPRTDGVLGAVSSVSWMRNARVADAVDCAAGLLSDASTLLEARDRMIATGAPEHVGFAEVRPVDMPSWCSARKPLAPKLSGVAVASDPTAVNLFAGEDCQGPMLNTSVFAMTSGYNRGVYGGSISGLWSTMDASFVMDYSIGVHSAAMADKLSIAFADAAAAAEKSAYAGAHITDISLVKGCNYSCLRQKTVIEDSHPIPSRPTIVVWNDLARLARYKLADAVFCHVYYDGGGSEHMAAIAGLGCVAHDWIDLGADVACGEVSNIIPSLTRGSLEEAPLAEVYARIIGAMIWYRDNDPYNPAANCLLFTHWWQLSNCRHRPVTLLGRTDLPVDAGIVPIVPDERPPLEHFRANGTKVERGARALANAEARLEALIASDPLPETRAVIDLLVKPVLAYVKGGDTLPSENEYVGATLAAQVAYPQNQKILEMWDLAIVMWECGALWASGVAGLCYTHAGLSNCDRARKDLSDTTWS
;
A
#
# COMPACT_ATOMS: atom_id res chain seq x y z
N MET A 1 7.57 -31.18 -20.04
CA MET A 1 6.55 -31.82 -19.18
C MET A 1 5.64 -30.72 -18.69
N GLY A 2 4.32 -30.88 -18.88
CA GLY A 2 3.35 -29.81 -18.67
C GLY A 2 3.04 -29.57 -17.20
N TYR A 3 2.80 -28.30 -16.85
CA TYR A 3 2.17 -27.89 -15.60
C TYR A 3 0.80 -28.59 -15.52
N ILE A 4 0.70 -29.63 -14.69
CA ILE A 4 -0.52 -30.43 -14.48
C ILE A 4 -1.42 -29.64 -13.55
N ALA A 5 -2.58 -29.21 -14.05
CA ALA A 5 -3.62 -28.60 -13.25
C ALA A 5 -4.91 -29.41 -13.44
N ARG A 6 -5.00 -30.50 -12.66
CA ARG A 6 -6.24 -30.93 -12.04
C ARG A 6 -6.05 -30.68 -10.55
N THR A 7 -7.04 -30.11 -9.86
CA THR A 7 -6.95 -29.87 -8.41
C THR A 7 -6.67 -31.15 -7.62
N ASP A 8 -7.04 -32.31 -8.17
CA ASP A 8 -6.75 -33.65 -7.62
C ASP A 8 -5.27 -34.09 -7.77
N ASP A 9 -4.54 -33.52 -8.73
CA ASP A 9 -3.11 -33.84 -9.00
C ASP A 9 -2.16 -32.78 -8.40
N LEU A 10 -2.70 -31.68 -7.85
CA LEU A 10 -1.90 -30.74 -7.06
C LEU A 10 -1.58 -31.38 -5.71
N PRO A 11 -0.32 -31.40 -5.24
CA PRO A 11 -0.01 -31.85 -3.89
C PRO A 11 -0.86 -31.05 -2.89
N ASP A 12 -1.27 -31.65 -1.77
CA ASP A 12 -2.21 -31.01 -0.81
C ASP A 12 -1.79 -29.60 -0.39
N ILE A 13 -0.48 -29.34 -0.33
CA ILE A 13 0.12 -28.04 -0.04
C ILE A 13 -0.06 -27.02 -1.20
N ALA A 14 -0.12 -27.45 -2.44
CA ALA A 14 -0.44 -26.60 -3.59
C ALA A 14 -1.95 -26.44 -3.80
N ARG A 15 -2.75 -27.46 -3.44
CA ARG A 15 -4.23 -27.43 -3.50
C ARG A 15 -4.84 -26.53 -2.44
N LYS A 16 -4.33 -26.64 -1.21
CA LYS A 16 -4.66 -25.70 -0.13
C LYS A 16 -3.88 -24.39 -0.27
N GLY A 17 -2.88 -24.29 -1.14
CA GLY A 17 -1.90 -23.21 -1.08
C GLY A 17 -1.17 -23.12 0.28
N GLY A 18 -1.07 -24.22 1.03
CA GLY A 18 -0.59 -24.22 2.42
C GLY A 18 -1.50 -23.47 3.39
N LEU A 19 -2.74 -23.17 2.98
CA LEU A 19 -3.73 -22.46 3.78
C LEU A 19 -4.31 -23.41 4.83
N VAL A 20 -4.13 -23.01 6.08
CA VAL A 20 -5.16 -23.16 7.10
C VAL A 20 -5.92 -21.85 7.03
N ASP A 21 -7.25 -21.86 6.82
CA ASP A 21 -8.06 -20.63 6.94
C ASP A 21 -7.61 -19.96 8.25
N PRO A 22 -7.29 -18.65 8.26
CA PRO A 22 -6.83 -17.97 9.48
C PRO A 22 -7.77 -18.19 10.68
N ARG A 23 -9.00 -18.64 10.41
CA ARG A 23 -10.06 -19.00 11.36
C ARG A 23 -10.35 -20.51 11.45
N ALA A 24 -9.86 -21.34 10.54
CA ALA A 24 -10.17 -22.78 10.56
C ALA A 24 -9.59 -23.51 11.77
N GLU A 25 -8.59 -22.92 12.46
CA GLU A 25 -7.94 -23.56 13.60
C GLU A 25 -7.50 -22.58 14.70
N ASP A 26 -7.96 -21.32 14.70
CA ASP A 26 -7.48 -20.28 15.63
C ASP A 26 -5.95 -20.35 15.81
N GLN A 27 -5.22 -20.36 14.69
CA GLN A 27 -3.79 -20.68 14.71
C GLN A 27 -3.08 -19.80 15.76
N PRO A 28 -2.42 -20.39 16.78
CA PRO A 28 -1.94 -19.64 17.92
C PRO A 28 -1.04 -18.46 17.52
N LEU A 29 -0.23 -18.63 16.46
CA LEU A 29 0.68 -17.61 15.95
C LEU A 29 -0.04 -16.31 15.56
N PHE A 30 -1.28 -16.36 15.07
CA PHE A 30 -2.03 -15.15 14.69
C PHE A 30 -2.52 -14.34 15.90
N PHE A 31 -2.52 -14.94 17.08
CA PHE A 31 -2.87 -14.31 18.35
C PHE A 31 -1.65 -13.97 19.20
N GLU A 32 -0.45 -14.24 18.71
CA GLU A 32 0.80 -13.83 19.36
C GLU A 32 1.07 -12.33 19.16
N ARG A 33 2.10 -11.82 19.84
CA ARG A 33 2.54 -10.45 19.65
C ARG A 33 3.24 -10.32 18.30
N MET A 34 2.87 -9.29 17.54
CA MET A 34 3.59 -8.89 16.32
C MET A 34 4.86 -8.13 16.70
N SER A 35 5.98 -8.54 16.15
CA SER A 35 7.28 -7.90 16.33
C SER A 35 8.17 -8.18 15.12
N CYS A 36 9.11 -7.28 14.88
CA CYS A 36 10.19 -7.41 13.92
C CYS A 36 11.45 -6.70 14.45
N ARG A 37 12.58 -6.92 13.78
CA ARG A 37 13.86 -6.33 14.13
C ARG A 37 13.78 -4.81 14.24
N ASP A 38 13.18 -4.15 13.25
CA ASP A 38 13.09 -2.69 13.16
C ASP A 38 12.43 -2.05 14.39
N VAL A 39 11.28 -2.59 14.83
CA VAL A 39 10.59 -2.05 16.03
C VAL A 39 11.42 -2.26 17.29
N ASN A 40 12.06 -3.42 17.43
CA ASN A 40 12.91 -3.70 18.59
C ASN A 40 14.15 -2.80 18.63
N GLU A 41 14.76 -2.57 17.48
CA GLU A 41 15.92 -1.68 17.32
C GLU A 41 15.56 -0.22 17.61
N PHE A 42 14.43 0.26 17.10
CA PHE A 42 13.95 1.62 17.36
C PHE A 42 13.67 1.85 18.84
N VAL A 43 12.88 0.96 19.47
CA VAL A 43 12.53 1.07 20.90
C VAL A 43 13.75 0.96 21.81
N SER A 44 14.76 0.19 21.42
CA SER A 44 15.99 0.02 22.22
C SER A 44 16.95 1.21 22.12
N ASN A 45 16.85 2.03 21.06
CA ASN A 45 17.75 3.15 20.78
C ASN A 45 17.07 4.54 20.69
N PRO A 46 16.44 5.04 21.77
CA PRO A 46 15.85 6.39 21.81
C PRO A 46 16.86 7.49 22.17
N ALA A 47 18.15 7.16 22.32
CA ALA A 47 19.15 8.12 22.79
C ALA A 47 19.74 8.92 21.61
N ASN A 48 19.86 10.24 21.77
CA ASN A 48 20.54 11.21 20.88
C ASN A 48 22.05 10.96 20.67
N VAL A 49 22.53 9.73 20.85
CA VAL A 49 23.93 9.35 20.73
C VAL A 49 24.05 8.41 19.55
N SER A 50 24.74 8.87 18.50
CA SER A 50 25.05 8.02 17.36
C SER A 50 25.85 6.79 17.84
N PRO A 51 25.54 5.57 17.38
CA PRO A 51 26.41 4.42 17.62
C PRO A 51 27.81 4.61 16.99
N LEU A 52 28.00 5.66 16.18
CA LEU A 52 29.26 6.09 15.59
C LEU A 52 29.90 7.30 16.29
N SER A 53 29.25 7.90 17.31
CA SER A 53 29.82 9.02 18.07
C SER A 53 30.68 8.54 19.24
N SER A 54 31.80 7.90 18.90
CA SER A 54 32.99 7.87 19.75
C SER A 54 34.27 7.79 18.90
N GLY A 55 34.75 8.96 18.47
CA GLY A 55 36.18 9.25 18.22
C GLY A 55 36.87 8.52 17.07
N ASN A 56 36.96 9.17 15.92
CA ASN A 56 38.08 9.01 14.97
C ASN A 56 39.42 9.25 15.71
N PRO A 57 40.56 8.60 15.34
CA PRO A 57 41.08 8.69 13.97
C PRO A 57 41.93 7.52 13.43
N SER A 58 42.02 7.49 12.10
CA SER A 58 43.11 7.00 11.25
C SER A 58 43.00 5.59 10.61
N ALA A 59 42.98 5.63 9.27
CA ALA A 59 43.64 4.75 8.31
C ALA A 59 43.74 3.24 8.61
N ALA A 60 42.97 2.42 7.88
CA ALA A 60 43.47 1.30 7.07
C ALA A 60 42.30 0.50 6.44
N THR A 61 42.38 0.33 5.11
CA THR A 61 42.04 -0.85 4.29
C THR A 61 41.04 -1.92 4.80
N LYS A 62 40.03 -2.18 3.96
CA LYS A 62 39.19 -3.40 3.82
C LYS A 62 39.98 -4.74 3.95
N PRO A 63 39.33 -5.91 3.90
CA PRO A 63 38.14 -6.42 4.63
C PRO A 63 38.39 -7.86 5.17
N THR A 64 37.72 -8.32 6.23
CA THR A 64 37.28 -9.74 6.43
C THR A 64 36.74 -9.97 7.85
N SER A 65 35.63 -10.73 7.92
CA SER A 65 35.15 -11.58 9.03
C SER A 65 35.01 -10.98 10.44
N LEU A 66 33.80 -11.11 10.99
CA LEU A 66 33.50 -11.05 12.43
C LEU A 66 34.00 -9.79 13.17
N GLY A 67 33.32 -8.67 12.97
CA GLY A 67 33.40 -7.51 13.87
C GLY A 67 32.20 -7.47 14.80
N MET A 68 32.33 -8.05 16.00
CA MET A 68 31.38 -7.87 17.10
C MET A 68 31.08 -6.37 17.29
N ARG A 69 29.83 -5.95 17.04
CA ARG A 69 29.29 -4.78 17.73
C ARG A 69 29.35 -5.11 19.22
N LEU A 70 30.13 -4.34 19.97
CA LEU A 70 30.10 -4.32 21.42
C LEU A 70 28.64 -4.16 21.86
N ARG A 71 28.04 -5.28 22.28
CA ARG A 71 26.75 -5.32 22.97
C ARG A 71 26.84 -4.38 24.16
N GLN A 72 26.14 -3.25 24.12
CA GLN A 72 25.60 -2.69 25.36
C GLN A 72 24.88 -3.84 26.09
N PRO A 73 25.07 -4.01 27.40
CA PRO A 73 24.72 -5.25 28.09
C PRO A 73 23.24 -5.55 27.84
N ALA A 74 22.95 -6.74 27.32
CA ALA A 74 21.60 -7.18 26.93
C ALA A 74 20.52 -6.91 28.02
N ILE A 75 20.95 -6.80 29.28
CA ILE A 75 20.14 -6.40 30.44
C ILE A 75 19.59 -4.96 30.32
N GLN A 76 20.40 -3.98 29.89
CA GLN A 76 19.94 -2.59 29.70
C GLN A 76 18.97 -2.46 28.52
N SER A 77 19.19 -3.24 27.45
CA SER A 77 18.26 -3.30 26.32
C SER A 77 16.92 -3.91 26.74
N GLN A 78 16.95 -5.00 27.51
CA GLN A 78 15.74 -5.67 27.99
C GLN A 78 14.94 -4.78 28.95
N ALA A 79 15.59 -4.12 29.90
CA ALA A 79 14.92 -3.22 30.84
C ALA A 79 14.19 -2.06 30.14
N ARG A 80 14.76 -1.53 29.05
CA ARG A 80 14.11 -0.49 28.23
C ARG A 80 12.92 -1.01 27.43
N ILE A 81 13.06 -2.18 26.83
CA ILE A 81 11.94 -2.86 26.17
C ILE A 81 10.80 -3.08 27.18
N ASP A 82 11.12 -3.49 28.40
CA ASP A 82 10.15 -3.70 29.46
C ASP A 82 9.50 -2.38 29.90
N GLU A 83 10.26 -1.29 29.99
CA GLU A 83 9.74 0.06 30.28
C GLU A 83 8.81 0.57 29.18
N PHE A 84 9.14 0.34 27.91
CA PHE A 84 8.26 0.67 26.78
C PHE A 84 6.96 -0.14 26.84
N ARG A 85 7.06 -1.45 27.12
CA ARG A 85 5.90 -2.32 27.29
C ARG A 85 5.01 -1.86 28.43
N ALA A 86 5.59 -1.52 29.58
CA ALA A 86 4.85 -0.98 30.71
C ALA A 86 4.12 0.31 30.34
N ARG A 87 4.77 1.18 29.54
CA ARG A 87 4.16 2.42 29.06
C ARG A 87 2.99 2.18 28.09
N SER A 88 3.13 1.24 27.16
CA SER A 88 2.05 0.82 26.25
C SER A 88 0.84 0.28 27.03
N GLU A 89 1.05 -0.55 28.04
CA GLU A 89 -0.02 -1.04 28.91
C GLU A 89 -0.70 0.08 29.72
N GLU A 90 0.06 1.06 30.20
CA GLU A 90 -0.50 2.21 30.88
C GLU A 90 -1.39 3.06 29.96
N ILE A 91 -0.97 3.29 28.71
CA ILE A 91 -1.76 4.05 27.72
C ILE A 91 -3.10 3.34 27.47
N LYS A 92 -3.11 2.01 27.34
CA LYS A 92 -4.34 1.23 27.22
C LYS A 92 -5.27 1.38 28.42
N GLN A 93 -4.71 1.43 29.63
CA GLN A 93 -5.49 1.60 30.87
C GLN A 93 -6.02 3.03 31.04
N ARG A 94 -5.28 4.03 30.53
CA ARG A 94 -5.66 5.45 30.58
C ARG A 94 -6.82 5.78 29.65
N MET A 95 -7.06 4.99 28.61
CA MET A 95 -8.32 5.03 27.86
C MET A 95 -9.43 4.53 28.81
N PRO A 96 -10.22 5.44 29.42
CA PRO A 96 -11.24 5.03 30.38
C PRO A 96 -12.22 4.11 29.64
N ILE A 97 -12.81 3.14 30.37
CA ILE A 97 -13.84 2.17 29.91
C ILE A 97 -14.28 2.52 28.49
N ARG A 98 -13.72 1.82 27.48
CA ARG A 98 -13.97 2.02 26.04
C ARG A 98 -15.32 2.67 25.91
N ASN A 99 -15.37 3.97 25.60
CA ASN A 99 -16.66 4.60 25.46
C ASN A 99 -17.29 3.91 24.26
N ALA A 100 -18.10 2.88 24.50
CA ALA A 100 -18.63 2.02 23.44
C ALA A 100 -19.48 2.82 22.43
N LYS A 101 -19.74 4.09 22.74
CA LYS A 101 -20.40 5.08 21.90
C LYS A 101 -19.45 5.90 21.01
N GLN A 102 -18.13 5.82 21.17
CA GLN A 102 -17.15 6.45 20.28
C GLN A 102 -16.58 5.41 19.30
N PRO A 103 -16.83 5.55 17.99
CA PRO A 103 -16.61 4.47 17.03
C PRO A 103 -15.13 4.20 16.69
N ILE A 104 -14.18 4.99 17.21
CA ILE A 104 -12.74 4.89 16.85
C ILE A 104 -11.79 4.84 18.06
N SER A 105 -12.34 4.68 19.28
CA SER A 105 -11.57 4.81 20.54
C SER A 105 -10.50 3.74 20.74
N ASP A 106 -10.52 2.65 19.97
CA ASP A 106 -9.51 1.58 20.02
C ASP A 106 -8.23 1.90 19.21
N LEU A 107 -8.31 2.86 18.27
CA LEU A 107 -7.23 3.18 17.33
C LEU A 107 -6.68 4.61 17.49
N VAL A 108 -7.44 5.51 18.10
CA VAL A 108 -7.12 6.94 18.17
C VAL A 108 -7.08 7.39 19.63
N PRO A 109 -6.05 8.16 20.05
CA PRO A 109 -5.96 8.65 21.43
C PRO A 109 -7.12 9.59 21.78
N ASP A 110 -7.58 9.52 23.04
CA ASP A 110 -8.67 10.38 23.54
C ASP A 110 -8.35 11.87 23.51
N LEU A 111 -7.07 12.21 23.68
CA LEU A 111 -6.58 13.58 23.64
C LEU A 111 -5.75 13.80 22.37
N VAL A 112 -6.30 14.61 21.47
CA VAL A 112 -5.59 15.12 20.29
C VAL A 112 -5.16 16.55 20.56
N VAL A 113 -3.87 16.81 20.42
CA VAL A 113 -3.30 18.16 20.50
C VAL A 113 -2.77 18.59 19.14
N THR A 114 -2.91 19.88 18.85
CA THR A 114 -2.33 20.51 17.66
C THR A 114 -0.82 20.32 17.64
N GLY A 115 -0.29 19.90 16.50
CA GLY A 115 1.14 19.61 16.33
C GLY A 115 1.41 18.98 14.97
N GLY A 116 2.69 18.78 14.66
CA GLY A 116 3.06 18.03 13.47
C GLY A 116 4.52 18.23 13.07
N LEU A 117 4.99 17.28 12.28
CA LEU A 117 6.33 17.28 11.71
C LEU A 117 6.31 16.64 10.32
N SER A 118 6.93 17.30 9.35
CA SER A 118 6.82 16.92 7.94
C SER A 118 7.52 15.65 7.51
N ARG A 119 8.44 15.13 8.33
CA ARG A 119 9.17 13.91 8.01
C ARG A 119 9.59 13.19 9.26
N SER A 120 9.66 11.88 9.14
CA SER A 120 10.36 11.01 10.07
C SER A 120 11.88 11.04 9.83
N PRO A 121 12.70 10.77 10.86
CA PRO A 121 14.10 10.36 10.70
C PRO A 121 14.33 9.13 9.82
N ALA A 122 13.28 8.32 9.56
CA ALA A 122 13.33 7.17 8.64
C ALA A 122 13.84 7.52 7.24
N PHE A 123 13.46 8.70 6.76
CA PHE A 123 13.82 9.21 5.43
C PHE A 123 15.29 9.60 5.31
N ASP A 124 16.06 9.63 6.41
CA ASP A 124 17.47 10.04 6.40
C ASP A 124 18.38 9.05 5.67
N CYS A 125 17.89 7.82 5.41
CA CYS A 125 18.56 6.80 4.60
C CYS A 125 18.27 6.89 3.10
N LEU A 126 17.38 7.81 2.70
CA LEU A 126 17.07 8.09 1.31
C LEU A 126 17.77 9.39 0.89
N PRO A 127 18.15 9.54 -0.39
CA PRO A 127 18.83 10.75 -0.87
C PRO A 127 17.92 12.00 -0.92
N VAL A 128 16.73 11.97 -0.30
CA VAL A 128 15.73 13.06 -0.37
C VAL A 128 15.60 13.79 0.97
N PHE A 129 15.68 15.12 0.93
CA PHE A 129 15.69 16.00 2.11
C PHE A 129 14.32 16.36 2.68
N SER A 130 13.25 16.41 1.88
CA SER A 130 11.85 16.37 2.35
C SER A 130 10.89 16.38 1.15
N HIS A 131 10.00 15.38 1.07
CA HIS A 131 8.97 15.33 0.03
C HIS A 131 7.92 16.45 0.14
N TRP A 132 7.87 17.17 1.27
CA TRP A 132 6.97 18.31 1.46
C TRP A 132 7.54 19.61 0.90
N ALA A 133 8.86 19.78 0.93
CA ALA A 133 9.52 21.07 0.62
C ALA A 133 9.72 21.30 -0.89
N ASP A 134 9.92 20.23 -1.66
CA ASP A 134 10.27 20.31 -3.08
C ASP A 134 9.07 20.62 -4.00
N ARG A 135 7.87 20.85 -3.42
CA ARG A 135 6.57 20.81 -4.13
C ARG A 135 5.67 22.02 -3.84
N THR A 136 6.29 23.20 -3.73
CA THR A 136 5.57 24.46 -3.48
C THR A 136 4.89 24.95 -4.77
N GLY A 137 3.71 25.56 -4.65
CA GLY A 137 2.95 26.08 -5.79
C GLY A 137 2.03 25.06 -6.49
N GLU A 138 1.92 23.83 -5.99
CA GLU A 138 0.93 22.87 -6.48
C GLU A 138 -0.47 23.19 -5.92
N LEU A 139 -1.46 23.27 -6.81
CA LEU A 139 -2.87 23.42 -6.49
C LEU A 139 -3.60 22.09 -6.74
N SER A 140 -4.78 21.93 -6.16
CA SER A 140 -5.72 20.85 -6.50
C SER A 140 -6.99 21.43 -7.10
N ALA A 141 -7.80 20.58 -7.71
CA ALA A 141 -9.17 20.97 -8.06
C ALA A 141 -9.94 21.53 -6.85
N THR A 142 -10.87 22.44 -7.12
CA THR A 142 -11.80 22.96 -6.12
C THR A 142 -12.68 21.85 -5.58
N ASP A 143 -12.87 21.80 -4.25
CA ASP A 143 -13.91 20.97 -3.63
C ASP A 143 -15.17 21.80 -3.42
N LEU A 144 -16.17 21.60 -4.30
CA LEU A 144 -17.43 22.35 -4.23
C LEU A 144 -18.27 22.05 -2.98
N ALA A 145 -17.98 20.94 -2.29
CA ALA A 145 -18.64 20.59 -1.03
C ALA A 145 -17.90 21.12 0.21
N ALA A 146 -16.73 21.76 0.02
CA ALA A 146 -15.96 22.27 1.14
C ALA A 146 -16.68 23.40 1.87
N THR A 147 -16.73 23.30 3.19
CA THR A 147 -17.33 24.31 4.08
C THR A 147 -16.37 24.74 5.19
N VAL A 148 -15.29 23.97 5.40
CA VAL A 148 -14.30 24.21 6.44
C VAL A 148 -12.93 24.39 5.79
N ARG A 149 -12.24 25.46 6.16
CA ARG A 149 -10.85 25.74 5.83
C ARG A 149 -9.97 25.47 7.02
N LEU A 150 -8.96 24.63 6.84
CA LEU A 150 -7.86 24.44 7.76
C LEU A 150 -6.62 25.13 7.21
N THR A 151 -5.87 25.81 8.06
CA THR A 151 -4.61 26.45 7.69
C THR A 151 -3.55 26.10 8.71
N SER A 152 -2.38 25.70 8.22
CA SER A 152 -1.22 25.39 9.04
C SER A 152 -0.04 26.21 8.54
N THR A 153 0.64 26.90 9.44
CA THR A 153 1.94 27.52 9.14
C THR A 153 3.04 26.71 9.79
N TRP A 154 4.11 26.48 9.04
CA TRP A 154 5.25 25.67 9.45
C TRP A 154 6.53 26.48 9.30
N GLY A 155 7.48 26.25 10.19
CA GLY A 155 8.83 26.81 10.09
C GLY A 155 9.86 25.71 10.01
N THR A 156 11.06 26.04 9.56
CA THR A 156 12.13 25.05 9.46
C THR A 156 12.54 24.51 10.83
N ALA A 157 12.93 23.24 10.81
CA ALA A 157 13.50 22.49 11.92
C ALA A 157 14.58 21.55 11.36
N HIS A 158 15.46 21.08 12.24
CA HIS A 158 16.42 20.03 11.91
C HIS A 158 16.10 18.82 12.78
N VAL A 159 15.87 17.68 12.15
CA VAL A 159 15.56 16.40 12.83
C VAL A 159 16.76 15.49 12.70
N ALA A 160 17.25 14.94 13.80
CA ALA A 160 18.34 13.97 13.77
C ALA A 160 17.82 12.57 13.50
N ALA A 161 18.66 11.73 12.90
CA ALA A 161 18.39 10.30 12.73
C ALA A 161 18.05 9.66 14.10
N GLU A 162 17.01 8.84 14.16
CA GLU A 162 16.55 8.15 15.37
C GLU A 162 16.42 6.64 15.08
N GLY A 163 17.09 5.81 15.89
CA GLY A 163 17.21 4.37 15.66
C GLY A 163 18.62 3.93 15.22
N VAL A 164 18.78 2.71 14.69
CA VAL A 164 20.10 2.11 14.44
C VAL A 164 20.71 2.42 13.07
N ASN A 165 19.94 2.96 12.13
CA ASN A 165 20.37 3.25 10.76
C ASN A 165 20.75 4.73 10.58
N MET A 166 21.61 5.27 11.45
CA MET A 166 22.01 6.68 11.45
C MET A 166 23.17 6.98 10.48
N ASP A 167 22.89 7.10 9.19
CA ASP A 167 23.90 7.54 8.22
C ASP A 167 23.99 9.08 8.07
N ALA A 168 23.07 9.84 8.68
CA ALA A 168 23.00 11.31 8.62
C ALA A 168 23.08 11.99 10.01
N PRO A 169 24.24 11.98 10.69
CA PRO A 169 24.39 12.51 12.05
C PRO A 169 24.20 14.03 12.20
N ARG A 170 24.10 14.79 11.10
CA ARG A 170 23.82 16.24 11.12
C ARG A 170 22.33 16.59 11.06
N GLY A 171 21.47 15.59 10.91
CA GLY A 171 20.03 15.74 10.75
C GLY A 171 19.61 16.23 9.37
N ALA A 172 18.32 16.04 9.06
CA ALA A 172 17.67 16.49 7.84
C ALA A 172 16.75 17.68 8.10
N HIS A 173 16.52 18.50 7.07
CA HIS A 173 15.57 19.60 7.13
C HIS A 173 14.13 19.07 7.25
N ALA A 174 13.38 19.61 8.19
CA ALA A 174 11.96 19.31 8.38
C ALA A 174 11.16 20.60 8.58
N TRP A 175 9.84 20.50 8.41
CA TRP A 175 8.89 21.54 8.76
C TRP A 175 8.21 21.16 10.06
N SER A 176 8.27 22.07 11.03
CA SER A 176 7.61 21.94 12.32
C SER A 176 6.44 22.92 12.38
N LEU A 177 5.29 22.42 12.82
CA LEU A 177 4.08 23.22 12.93
C LEU A 177 4.28 24.40 13.89
N LYS A 178 3.97 25.61 13.44
CA LYS A 178 4.02 26.85 14.22
C LYS A 178 2.64 27.31 14.64
N SER A 179 1.70 27.31 13.71
CA SER A 179 0.31 27.67 14.01
C SER A 179 -0.66 26.82 13.19
N HIS A 180 -1.87 26.69 13.71
CA HIS A 180 -2.96 26.01 13.06
C HIS A 180 -4.25 26.77 13.33
N GLY A 181 -5.09 26.90 12.32
CA GLY A 181 -6.36 27.59 12.39
C GLY A 181 -7.44 26.88 11.59
N ILE A 182 -8.67 27.04 12.06
CA ILE A 182 -9.88 26.51 11.43
C ILE A 182 -10.81 27.70 11.17
N GLY A 183 -11.38 27.76 9.97
CA GLY A 183 -12.32 28.80 9.56
C GLY A 183 -13.29 28.32 8.48
N PRO A 184 -14.15 29.19 7.97
CA PRO A 184 -15.02 28.86 6.84
C PRO A 184 -14.20 28.73 5.55
N ALA A 185 -14.61 27.80 4.67
CA ALA A 185 -14.08 27.70 3.31
C ALA A 185 -14.60 28.83 2.42
N GLU A 186 -13.74 29.36 1.55
CA GLU A 186 -14.12 30.35 0.55
C GLU A 186 -14.69 29.64 -0.69
N PRO A 187 -15.81 30.13 -1.27
CA PRO A 187 -16.35 29.54 -2.50
C PRO A 187 -15.31 29.54 -3.63
N GLY A 188 -15.14 28.40 -4.29
CA GLY A 188 -14.19 28.26 -5.40
C GLY A 188 -12.74 27.98 -4.97
N ALA A 189 -12.43 27.95 -3.67
CA ALA A 189 -11.07 27.69 -3.20
C ALA A 189 -10.57 26.29 -3.58
N SER A 190 -9.28 26.19 -3.90
CA SER A 190 -8.61 24.90 -4.13
C SER A 190 -8.77 23.99 -2.92
N LYS A 191 -8.98 22.68 -3.13
CA LYS A 191 -9.04 21.71 -2.02
C LYS A 191 -7.77 21.69 -1.19
N PHE A 192 -6.62 21.80 -1.85
CA PHE A 192 -5.30 21.83 -1.22
C PHE A 192 -4.44 22.91 -1.85
N SER A 193 -3.67 23.63 -1.04
CA SER A 193 -2.65 24.56 -1.53
C SER A 193 -1.48 24.64 -0.55
N GLN A 194 -0.30 24.88 -1.12
CA GLN A 194 0.93 25.01 -0.36
C GLN A 194 1.81 26.12 -0.94
N GLN A 195 2.23 27.04 -0.07
CA GLN A 195 3.05 28.18 -0.46
C GLN A 195 4.21 28.35 0.52
N TYR A 196 5.42 28.49 -0.01
CA TYR A 196 6.59 28.85 0.78
C TYR A 196 6.90 30.34 0.63
N ASP A 197 7.15 30.99 1.76
CA ASP A 197 7.64 32.35 1.85
C ASP A 197 9.09 32.31 2.36
N ALA A 198 10.02 32.70 1.49
CA ALA A 198 11.45 32.71 1.78
C ALA A 198 11.86 33.84 2.73
N ASP A 199 11.12 34.95 2.78
CA ASP A 199 11.45 36.09 3.63
C ASP A 199 11.17 35.78 5.10
N THR A 200 10.13 34.98 5.36
CA THR A 200 9.71 34.58 6.70
C THR A 200 10.06 33.13 7.04
N ASP A 201 10.74 32.42 6.12
CA ASP A 201 11.04 30.99 6.20
C ASP A 201 9.84 30.14 6.65
N THR A 202 8.68 30.47 6.07
CA THR A 202 7.39 29.91 6.47
C THR A 202 6.76 29.16 5.31
N LEU A 203 6.38 27.92 5.57
CA LEU A 203 5.54 27.14 4.69
C LEU A 203 4.09 27.27 5.18
N THR A 204 3.17 27.67 4.31
CA THR A 204 1.74 27.68 4.60
C THR A 204 1.04 26.59 3.83
N THR A 205 0.23 25.79 4.52
CA THR A 205 -0.64 24.78 3.92
C THR A 205 -2.08 25.13 4.22
N THR A 206 -2.93 25.16 3.20
CA THR A 206 -4.37 25.35 3.34
C THR A 206 -5.12 24.18 2.74
N VAL A 207 -6.09 23.67 3.48
CA VAL A 207 -6.93 22.55 3.08
C VAL A 207 -8.39 22.93 3.27
N ASN A 208 -9.19 22.76 2.23
CA ASN A 208 -10.63 22.99 2.24
C ASN A 208 -11.33 21.62 2.20
N VAL A 209 -12.08 21.30 3.26
CA VAL A 209 -12.73 20.01 3.44
C VAL A 209 -14.24 20.16 3.56
N ALA A 210 -14.95 19.13 3.08
CA ALA A 210 -16.38 19.01 3.25
C ALA A 210 -16.73 18.56 4.67
N ARG A 211 -17.83 19.08 5.22
CA ARG A 211 -18.43 18.51 6.42
C ARG A 211 -19.31 17.34 6.01
N ARG A 212 -18.81 16.12 6.22
CA ARG A 212 -19.55 14.89 5.91
C ARG A 212 -20.47 14.56 7.08
N LEU A 213 -21.73 14.26 6.77
CA LEU A 213 -22.74 13.95 7.77
C LEU A 213 -22.82 12.45 7.97
N ASP A 214 -22.91 12.02 9.22
CA ASP A 214 -23.18 10.63 9.53
C ASP A 214 -24.58 10.20 9.13
N THR A 215 -24.67 8.92 8.73
CA THR A 215 -25.92 8.20 8.52
C THR A 215 -26.00 7.06 9.52
N PRO A 216 -27.18 6.41 9.67
CA PRO A 216 -27.27 5.18 10.45
C PRO A 216 -26.30 4.09 10.01
N ARG A 217 -25.84 4.08 8.74
CA ARG A 217 -24.89 3.10 8.22
C ARG A 217 -23.43 3.45 8.53
N THR A 218 -23.10 4.73 8.66
CA THR A 218 -21.73 5.17 8.99
C THR A 218 -21.47 5.29 10.48
N ASP A 219 -22.52 5.21 11.30
CA ASP A 219 -22.47 5.03 12.76
C ASP A 219 -21.56 6.01 13.52
N GLY A 220 -21.59 7.29 13.14
CA GLY A 220 -20.81 8.33 13.82
C GLY A 220 -19.34 8.40 13.43
N VAL A 221 -18.85 7.48 12.58
CA VAL A 221 -17.43 7.41 12.18
C VAL A 221 -17.00 8.67 11.45
N LEU A 222 -17.84 9.23 10.57
CA LEU A 222 -17.48 10.40 9.76
C LEU A 222 -17.25 11.64 10.62
N GLY A 223 -18.13 11.89 11.58
CA GLY A 223 -18.00 12.99 12.54
C GLY A 223 -16.80 12.81 13.46
N ALA A 224 -16.53 11.58 13.93
CA ALA A 224 -15.42 11.28 14.82
C ALA A 224 -14.05 11.52 14.15
N VAL A 225 -13.82 10.94 12.97
CA VAL A 225 -12.53 11.08 12.26
C VAL A 225 -12.27 12.53 11.82
N SER A 226 -13.32 13.25 11.41
CA SER A 226 -13.22 14.67 11.07
C SER A 226 -12.81 15.51 12.28
N SER A 227 -13.48 15.31 13.42
CA SER A 227 -13.23 16.09 14.64
C SER A 227 -11.80 15.90 15.16
N VAL A 228 -11.32 14.65 15.16
CA VAL A 228 -9.97 14.30 15.59
C VAL A 228 -8.92 14.90 14.66
N SER A 229 -9.07 14.72 13.35
CA SER A 229 -8.06 15.16 12.39
C SER A 229 -7.96 16.68 12.26
N TRP A 230 -9.08 17.39 12.35
CA TRP A 230 -9.13 18.85 12.22
C TRP A 230 -8.40 19.57 13.35
N MET A 231 -8.23 18.94 14.51
CA MET A 231 -7.48 19.52 15.62
C MET A 231 -5.97 19.40 15.45
N ARG A 232 -5.50 18.47 14.61
CA ARG A 232 -4.10 18.09 14.56
C ARG A 232 -3.28 19.05 13.71
N ASN A 233 -3.50 19.03 12.40
CA ASN A 233 -2.97 19.99 11.43
C ASN A 233 -3.70 19.81 10.08
N ALA A 234 -3.54 20.77 9.16
CA ALA A 234 -4.25 20.76 7.89
C ALA A 234 -3.91 19.53 7.01
N ARG A 235 -2.67 19.02 7.07
CA ARG A 235 -2.22 17.87 6.27
C ARG A 235 -2.82 16.56 6.74
N VAL A 236 -2.86 16.33 8.05
CA VAL A 236 -3.57 15.20 8.67
C VAL A 236 -5.04 15.25 8.30
N ALA A 237 -5.67 16.44 8.34
CA ALA A 237 -7.06 16.62 7.93
C ALA A 237 -7.29 16.28 6.44
N ASP A 238 -6.39 16.65 5.52
CA ASP A 238 -6.52 16.29 4.09
C ASP A 238 -6.45 14.77 3.86
N ALA A 239 -5.46 14.12 4.50
CA ALA A 239 -5.31 12.66 4.41
C ALA A 239 -6.51 11.93 5.03
N VAL A 240 -7.04 12.41 6.16
CA VAL A 240 -8.22 11.81 6.82
C VAL A 240 -9.52 12.12 6.07
N ASP A 241 -9.63 13.26 5.38
CA ASP A 241 -10.80 13.52 4.52
C ASP A 241 -10.88 12.52 3.35
N CYS A 242 -9.76 11.95 2.89
CA CYS A 242 -9.78 10.85 1.91
C CYS A 242 -10.50 9.61 2.51
N ALA A 243 -10.20 9.26 3.77
CA ALA A 243 -10.86 8.17 4.48
C ALA A 243 -12.35 8.41 4.75
N ALA A 244 -12.68 9.62 5.22
CA ALA A 244 -14.08 10.01 5.43
C ALA A 244 -14.86 10.04 4.10
N GLY A 245 -14.21 10.47 3.03
CA GLY A 245 -14.73 10.43 1.66
C GLY A 245 -15.01 9.02 1.18
N LEU A 246 -14.06 8.10 1.33
CA LEU A 246 -14.23 6.68 1.03
C LEU A 246 -15.50 6.12 1.66
N LEU A 247 -15.68 6.26 2.97
CA LEU A 247 -16.83 5.66 3.66
C LEU A 247 -18.16 6.27 3.18
N SER A 248 -18.20 7.59 3.01
CA SER A 248 -19.37 8.31 2.48
C SER A 248 -19.74 7.82 1.07
N ASP A 249 -18.74 7.67 0.21
CA ASP A 249 -18.93 7.34 -1.20
C ASP A 249 -19.25 5.86 -1.38
N ALA A 250 -18.57 4.99 -0.64
CA ALA A 250 -18.81 3.55 -0.63
C ALA A 250 -20.25 3.22 -0.19
N SER A 251 -20.76 3.88 0.87
CA SER A 251 -22.17 3.71 1.28
C SER A 251 -23.14 4.01 0.12
N THR A 252 -22.86 5.06 -0.66
CA THR A 252 -23.69 5.46 -1.80
C THR A 252 -23.56 4.47 -2.97
N LEU A 253 -22.34 4.06 -3.29
CA LEU A 253 -22.04 3.12 -4.38
C LEU A 253 -22.61 1.72 -4.12
N LEU A 254 -22.50 1.23 -2.89
CA LEU A 254 -23.03 -0.08 -2.51
C LEU A 254 -24.56 -0.11 -2.64
N GLU A 255 -25.26 0.97 -2.24
CA GLU A 255 -26.71 1.07 -2.46
C GLU A 255 -27.10 1.11 -3.94
N ALA A 256 -26.34 1.85 -4.75
CA ALA A 256 -26.55 1.89 -6.20
C ALA A 256 -26.28 0.51 -6.82
N ARG A 257 -25.22 -0.18 -6.44
CA ARG A 257 -24.93 -1.54 -6.90
C ARG A 257 -26.04 -2.50 -6.54
N ASP A 258 -26.52 -2.49 -5.29
CA ASP A 258 -27.54 -3.43 -4.84
C ASP A 258 -28.85 -3.26 -5.65
N ARG A 259 -29.23 -2.01 -5.96
CA ARG A 259 -30.35 -1.71 -6.86
C ARG A 259 -30.09 -2.14 -8.30
N MET A 260 -28.88 -1.89 -8.81
CA MET A 260 -28.47 -2.33 -10.14
C MET A 260 -28.57 -3.86 -10.25
N ILE A 261 -28.05 -4.62 -9.28
CA ILE A 261 -28.11 -6.08 -9.28
C ILE A 261 -29.56 -6.58 -9.22
N ALA A 262 -30.41 -5.94 -8.40
CA ALA A 262 -31.81 -6.31 -8.26
C ALA A 262 -32.65 -6.05 -9.54
N THR A 263 -32.36 -4.95 -10.25
CA THR A 263 -33.18 -4.50 -11.39
C THR A 263 -32.59 -4.83 -12.76
N GLY A 264 -31.28 -5.03 -12.83
CA GLY A 264 -30.51 -5.11 -14.07
C GLY A 264 -30.32 -3.76 -14.80
N ALA A 265 -30.74 -2.63 -14.21
CA ALA A 265 -30.67 -1.32 -14.83
C ALA A 265 -29.48 -0.49 -14.29
N PRO A 266 -28.80 0.31 -15.12
CA PRO A 266 -27.76 1.23 -14.65
C PRO A 266 -28.26 2.24 -13.62
N GLU A 267 -27.47 2.49 -12.59
CA GLU A 267 -27.75 3.41 -11.48
C GLU A 267 -26.78 4.58 -11.52
N HIS A 268 -27.32 5.80 -11.50
CA HIS A 268 -26.52 7.02 -11.59
C HIS A 268 -26.48 7.71 -10.23
N VAL A 269 -25.28 7.95 -9.73
CA VAL A 269 -25.01 8.79 -8.56
C VAL A 269 -24.26 10.04 -8.99
N GLY A 270 -24.26 11.09 -8.17
CA GLY A 270 -23.76 12.41 -8.59
C GLY A 270 -22.29 12.45 -9.07
N PHE A 271 -21.50 11.41 -8.80
CA PHE A 271 -20.08 11.31 -9.15
C PHE A 271 -19.71 10.06 -9.98
N ALA A 272 -20.63 9.11 -10.18
CA ALA A 272 -20.36 7.84 -10.84
C ALA A 272 -21.61 7.18 -11.40
N GLU A 273 -21.42 6.23 -12.32
CA GLU A 273 -22.43 5.32 -12.83
C GLU A 273 -22.08 3.88 -12.40
N VAL A 274 -23.05 3.15 -11.86
CA VAL A 274 -22.94 1.71 -11.56
C VAL A 274 -23.79 0.95 -12.56
N ARG A 275 -23.20 0.00 -13.30
CA ARG A 275 -23.91 -0.69 -14.38
C ARG A 275 -23.52 -2.15 -14.54
N PRO A 276 -24.41 -2.99 -15.07
CA PRO A 276 -24.05 -4.34 -15.46
C PRO A 276 -23.07 -4.31 -16.65
N VAL A 277 -22.28 -5.37 -16.80
CA VAL A 277 -21.38 -5.53 -17.93
C VAL A 277 -21.36 -6.97 -18.41
N ASP A 278 -21.18 -7.17 -19.70
CA ASP A 278 -20.85 -8.49 -20.24
C ASP A 278 -19.33 -8.68 -20.18
N MET A 279 -18.89 -9.85 -19.70
CA MET A 279 -17.47 -10.17 -19.70
C MET A 279 -16.95 -10.24 -21.15
N PRO A 280 -15.76 -9.69 -21.43
CA PRO A 280 -15.24 -9.60 -22.79
C PRO A 280 -15.03 -10.97 -23.44
N SER A 281 -15.42 -11.09 -24.71
CA SER A 281 -15.26 -12.32 -25.49
C SER A 281 -13.92 -12.42 -26.25
N TRP A 282 -13.14 -11.34 -26.28
CA TRP A 282 -11.86 -11.28 -26.99
C TRP A 282 -10.72 -11.98 -26.22
N CYS A 283 -10.89 -12.19 -24.91
CA CYS A 283 -9.95 -12.94 -24.07
C CYS A 283 -10.50 -14.32 -23.72
N SER A 284 -9.61 -15.30 -23.57
CA SER A 284 -9.95 -16.63 -23.09
C SER A 284 -8.81 -17.24 -22.28
N ALA A 285 -9.15 -18.08 -21.31
CA ALA A 285 -8.19 -18.86 -20.55
C ALA A 285 -7.98 -20.22 -21.23
N ARG A 286 -6.72 -20.62 -21.43
CA ARG A 286 -6.32 -21.90 -22.04
C ARG A 286 -6.56 -23.12 -21.14
N LYS A 287 -6.63 -22.86 -19.84
CA LYS A 287 -6.72 -23.85 -18.76
C LYS A 287 -7.60 -23.27 -17.66
N PRO A 288 -8.17 -24.10 -16.77
CA PRO A 288 -8.84 -23.61 -15.57
C PRO A 288 -7.94 -22.60 -14.85
N LEU A 289 -8.55 -21.48 -14.46
CA LEU A 289 -7.90 -20.49 -13.62
C LEU A 289 -7.71 -21.10 -12.22
N ALA A 290 -6.66 -20.65 -11.52
CA ALA A 290 -6.57 -20.98 -10.10
C ALA A 290 -7.65 -20.19 -9.36
N PRO A 291 -8.34 -20.72 -8.35
CA PRO A 291 -9.31 -19.93 -7.59
C PRO A 291 -8.65 -18.66 -7.02
N LYS A 292 -9.38 -17.52 -7.00
CA LYS A 292 -8.92 -16.32 -6.29
C LYS A 292 -8.63 -16.72 -4.84
N LEU A 293 -7.57 -16.15 -4.27
CA LEU A 293 -7.13 -16.38 -2.89
C LEU A 293 -6.49 -17.73 -2.59
N SER A 294 -6.14 -18.54 -3.60
CA SER A 294 -5.66 -19.92 -3.42
C SER A 294 -4.17 -20.12 -3.12
N GLY A 295 -3.35 -19.07 -3.00
CA GLY A 295 -1.90 -19.25 -2.83
C GLY A 295 -1.32 -19.00 -1.43
N VAL A 296 -0.03 -19.32 -1.32
CA VAL A 296 0.84 -19.42 -0.13
C VAL A 296 0.65 -18.34 0.94
N ALA A 297 0.29 -18.77 2.16
CA ALA A 297 0.28 -17.95 3.38
C ALA A 297 1.60 -18.05 4.18
N VAL A 298 2.21 -19.24 4.27
CA VAL A 298 3.50 -19.45 4.96
C VAL A 298 4.46 -20.17 4.02
N ALA A 299 5.57 -19.51 3.68
CA ALA A 299 6.61 -20.14 2.86
C ALA A 299 7.45 -21.09 3.74
N SER A 300 7.48 -22.37 3.35
CA SER A 300 8.39 -23.36 3.94
C SER A 300 9.78 -23.36 3.29
N ASP A 301 10.00 -22.47 2.32
CA ASP A 301 11.28 -22.29 1.65
C ASP A 301 12.35 -21.82 2.68
N PRO A 302 13.55 -22.43 2.70
CA PRO A 302 14.61 -22.06 3.64
C PRO A 302 15.00 -20.58 3.57
N THR A 303 14.87 -19.94 2.40
CA THR A 303 15.19 -18.52 2.21
C THR A 303 14.24 -17.65 3.04
N ALA A 304 12.93 -17.84 2.91
CA ALA A 304 11.93 -17.14 3.70
C ALA A 304 12.05 -17.45 5.19
N VAL A 305 12.26 -18.71 5.57
CA VAL A 305 12.45 -19.09 6.98
C VAL A 305 13.66 -18.39 7.60
N ASN A 306 14.80 -18.40 6.90
CA ASN A 306 16.02 -17.71 7.35
C ASN A 306 15.83 -16.19 7.38
N LEU A 307 15.08 -15.64 6.42
CA LEU A 307 14.74 -14.22 6.38
C LEU A 307 13.92 -13.81 7.60
N PHE A 308 12.84 -14.53 7.90
CA PHE A 308 11.98 -14.23 9.04
C PHE A 308 12.73 -14.34 10.37
N ALA A 309 13.58 -15.36 10.50
CA ALA A 309 14.45 -15.51 11.67
C ALA A 309 15.48 -14.37 11.76
N GLY A 310 16.04 -13.94 10.63
CA GLY A 310 16.92 -12.77 10.57
C GLY A 310 16.18 -11.52 11.04
N GLU A 311 15.02 -11.23 10.47
CA GLU A 311 14.22 -10.04 10.76
C GLU A 311 13.47 -10.10 12.11
N ASP A 312 13.82 -11.04 13.00
CA ASP A 312 13.21 -11.24 14.32
C ASP A 312 11.67 -11.22 14.27
N CYS A 313 11.09 -11.79 13.20
CA CYS A 313 9.65 -11.75 12.97
C CYS A 313 8.91 -12.69 13.91
N GLN A 314 7.81 -12.21 14.47
CA GLN A 314 6.96 -12.97 15.39
C GLN A 314 5.48 -12.89 15.02
N GLY A 315 4.73 -13.93 15.39
CA GLY A 315 3.30 -14.02 15.18
C GLY A 315 2.89 -13.91 13.70
N PRO A 316 1.87 -13.10 13.35
CA PRO A 316 1.39 -12.92 11.97
C PRO A 316 2.46 -12.53 10.94
N MET A 317 3.58 -11.94 11.36
CA MET A 317 4.66 -11.52 10.45
C MET A 317 5.44 -12.69 9.83
N LEU A 318 5.18 -13.93 10.26
CA LEU A 318 5.70 -15.14 9.61
C LEU A 318 4.91 -15.53 8.34
N ASN A 319 3.82 -14.81 8.05
CA ASN A 319 3.09 -14.93 6.80
C ASN A 319 3.74 -14.07 5.71
N THR A 320 3.94 -14.64 4.52
CA THR A 320 4.65 -13.97 3.41
C THR A 320 3.94 -12.72 2.90
N SER A 321 2.60 -12.76 2.78
CA SER A 321 1.78 -11.63 2.34
C SER A 321 1.74 -10.53 3.40
N VAL A 322 1.59 -10.92 4.69
CA VAL A 322 1.64 -9.97 5.81
C VAL A 322 3.02 -9.34 5.87
N PHE A 323 4.11 -10.10 5.83
CA PHE A 323 5.47 -9.57 5.86
C PHE A 323 5.74 -8.62 4.70
N ALA A 324 5.35 -8.98 3.47
CA ALA A 324 5.52 -8.13 2.30
C ALA A 324 4.75 -6.81 2.43
N MET A 325 3.48 -6.85 2.85
CA MET A 325 2.66 -5.64 3.05
C MET A 325 3.08 -4.80 4.26
N THR A 326 3.86 -5.38 5.18
CA THR A 326 4.26 -4.71 6.42
C THR A 326 5.73 -4.33 6.34
N SER A 327 6.65 -5.23 6.68
CA SER A 327 8.09 -4.98 6.64
C SER A 327 8.59 -4.57 5.26
N GLY A 328 8.24 -5.33 4.22
CA GLY A 328 8.73 -5.07 2.86
C GLY A 328 8.26 -3.71 2.34
N TYR A 329 6.96 -3.48 2.39
CA TYR A 329 6.31 -2.24 2.01
C TYR A 329 6.82 -1.04 2.82
N ASN A 330 6.80 -1.12 4.15
CA ASN A 330 7.15 0.03 4.99
C ASN A 330 8.65 0.37 4.88
N ARG A 331 9.54 -0.62 4.74
CA ARG A 331 10.98 -0.36 4.48
C ARG A 331 11.26 0.10 3.05
N GLY A 332 10.36 -0.20 2.12
CA GLY A 332 10.39 0.30 0.76
C GLY A 332 9.94 1.75 0.61
N VAL A 333 8.86 2.11 1.31
CA VAL A 333 8.21 3.43 1.21
C VAL A 333 8.83 4.44 2.18
N TYR A 334 9.10 4.04 3.42
CA TYR A 334 9.55 4.95 4.49
C TYR A 334 11.02 4.79 4.86
N GLY A 335 11.57 3.58 4.70
CA GLY A 335 12.92 3.25 5.14
C GLY A 335 13.08 3.25 6.67
N GLY A 336 14.24 2.80 7.16
CA GLY A 336 14.67 2.97 8.56
C GLY A 336 13.93 2.09 9.60
N SER A 337 14.39 2.12 10.85
CA SER A 337 13.88 1.23 11.92
C SER A 337 12.51 1.64 12.46
N ILE A 338 12.11 2.90 12.32
CA ILE A 338 10.76 3.35 12.69
C ILE A 338 9.68 2.72 11.81
N SER A 339 10.03 2.24 10.61
CA SER A 339 9.11 1.52 9.71
C SER A 339 8.52 0.26 10.37
N GLY A 340 9.23 -0.32 11.34
CA GLY A 340 8.73 -1.42 12.17
C GLY A 340 7.48 -1.07 12.98
N LEU A 341 7.29 0.18 13.39
CA LEU A 341 6.05 0.62 14.07
C LEU A 341 4.86 0.64 13.10
N TRP A 342 5.08 1.03 11.85
CA TRP A 342 4.05 0.96 10.81
C TRP A 342 3.71 -0.50 10.50
N SER A 343 4.73 -1.35 10.40
CA SER A 343 4.58 -2.77 10.12
C SER A 343 3.71 -3.50 11.13
N THR A 344 3.81 -3.19 12.43
CA THR A 344 2.95 -3.83 13.45
C THR A 344 1.49 -3.37 13.35
N MET A 345 1.23 -2.09 13.06
CA MET A 345 -0.12 -1.58 12.83
C MET A 345 -0.74 -2.16 11.54
N ASP A 346 0.04 -2.22 10.46
CA ASP A 346 -0.39 -2.73 9.17
C ASP A 346 -0.63 -4.25 9.23
N ALA A 347 0.20 -5.00 9.97
CA ALA A 347 -0.01 -6.43 10.19
C ALA A 347 -1.34 -6.68 10.91
N SER A 348 -1.60 -5.90 11.96
CA SER A 348 -2.84 -5.98 12.74
C SER A 348 -4.06 -5.70 11.85
N PHE A 349 -3.96 -4.72 10.96
CA PHE A 349 -5.01 -4.39 10.00
C PHE A 349 -5.27 -5.51 8.99
N VAL A 350 -4.22 -6.04 8.35
CA VAL A 350 -4.37 -7.12 7.36
C VAL A 350 -5.09 -8.31 7.98
N MET A 351 -4.83 -8.61 9.25
CA MET A 351 -5.53 -9.65 10.00
C MET A 351 -7.01 -9.33 10.22
N ASP A 352 -7.34 -8.15 10.74
CA ASP A 352 -8.73 -7.75 11.02
C ASP A 352 -9.58 -7.69 9.74
N TYR A 353 -9.03 -7.09 8.68
CA TYR A 353 -9.69 -7.01 7.37
C TYR A 353 -9.94 -8.38 6.74
N SER A 354 -9.00 -9.33 6.90
CA SER A 354 -9.09 -10.64 6.26
C SER A 354 -10.12 -11.58 6.92
N ILE A 355 -10.43 -11.41 8.20
CA ILE A 355 -11.24 -12.36 8.98
C ILE A 355 -12.75 -12.22 8.70
N GLY A 356 -13.20 -11.10 8.14
CA GLY A 356 -14.57 -10.90 7.63
C GLY A 356 -15.69 -10.95 8.69
N VAL A 357 -15.33 -10.95 9.98
CA VAL A 357 -16.25 -10.89 11.13
C VAL A 357 -15.56 -10.12 12.24
N HIS A 358 -16.32 -9.27 12.95
CA HIS A 358 -15.84 -8.53 14.11
C HIS A 358 -15.24 -9.49 15.17
N SER A 359 -13.91 -9.46 15.34
CA SER A 359 -13.18 -10.26 16.33
C SER A 359 -12.66 -9.38 17.46
N ALA A 360 -13.13 -9.62 18.69
CA ALA A 360 -12.67 -8.88 19.86
C ALA A 360 -11.15 -9.07 20.09
N ALA A 361 -10.64 -10.28 19.85
CA ALA A 361 -9.22 -10.57 19.97
C ALA A 361 -8.37 -9.78 18.96
N MET A 362 -8.85 -9.61 17.71
CA MET A 362 -8.14 -8.81 16.70
C MET A 362 -8.22 -7.31 16.97
N ALA A 363 -9.38 -6.82 17.43
CA ALA A 363 -9.53 -5.44 17.90
C ALA A 363 -8.58 -5.13 19.06
N ASP A 364 -8.38 -6.08 19.99
CA ASP A 364 -7.39 -5.93 21.05
C ASP A 364 -5.98 -5.80 20.48
N LYS A 365 -5.58 -6.65 19.51
CA LYS A 365 -4.24 -6.58 18.88
C LYS A 365 -3.98 -5.27 18.15
N LEU A 366 -4.97 -4.79 17.39
CA LEU A 366 -4.93 -3.47 16.77
C LEU A 366 -4.67 -2.40 17.83
N SER A 367 -5.46 -2.40 18.91
CA SER A 367 -5.27 -1.45 20.01
C SER A 367 -3.86 -1.56 20.64
N ILE A 368 -3.27 -2.75 20.76
CA ILE A 368 -1.88 -2.93 21.19
C ILE A 368 -0.90 -2.26 20.24
N ALA A 369 -1.02 -2.47 18.94
CA ALA A 369 -0.09 -1.89 17.96
C ALA A 369 -0.13 -0.36 17.98
N PHE A 370 -1.32 0.23 18.09
CA PHE A 370 -1.49 1.68 18.21
C PHE A 370 -0.97 2.23 19.55
N ALA A 371 -1.17 1.51 20.66
CA ALA A 371 -0.61 1.87 21.96
C ALA A 371 0.92 1.81 21.97
N ASP A 372 1.52 0.80 21.32
CA ASP A 372 2.97 0.70 21.12
C ASP A 372 3.49 1.91 20.33
N ALA A 373 2.83 2.29 19.23
CA ALA A 373 3.21 3.49 18.46
C ALA A 373 3.08 4.79 19.29
N ALA A 374 2.03 4.93 20.10
CA ALA A 374 1.85 6.08 20.99
C ALA A 374 2.94 6.14 22.08
N ALA A 375 3.28 5.00 22.70
CA ALA A 375 4.38 4.92 23.66
C ALA A 375 5.72 5.27 23.01
N ALA A 376 5.92 4.90 21.74
CA ALA A 376 7.11 5.24 20.98
C ALA A 376 7.19 6.75 20.72
N ALA A 377 6.05 7.36 20.35
CA ALA A 377 5.96 8.78 20.10
C ALA A 377 6.33 9.63 21.32
N GLU A 378 5.90 9.24 22.53
CA GLU A 378 6.20 9.98 23.77
C GLU A 378 7.68 9.90 24.18
N LYS A 379 8.35 8.78 23.87
CA LYS A 379 9.77 8.59 24.19
C LYS A 379 10.71 9.12 23.12
N SER A 380 10.16 9.43 21.95
CA SER A 380 10.94 9.85 20.78
C SER A 380 11.36 11.32 20.88
N ALA A 381 12.63 11.59 20.63
CA ALA A 381 13.19 12.94 20.69
C ALA A 381 12.84 13.77 19.45
N TYR A 382 12.82 13.15 18.27
CA TYR A 382 12.65 13.85 16.99
C TYR A 382 11.50 13.32 16.14
N ALA A 383 11.15 12.04 16.25
CA ALA A 383 10.07 11.45 15.47
C ALA A 383 8.67 11.58 16.09
N GLY A 384 8.54 11.91 17.39
CA GLY A 384 7.28 11.81 18.14
C GLY A 384 6.06 12.50 17.52
N ALA A 385 6.22 13.74 17.05
CA ALA A 385 5.13 14.46 16.38
C ALA A 385 4.70 13.80 15.07
N HIS A 386 5.66 13.35 14.27
CA HIS A 386 5.39 12.64 13.02
C HIS A 386 4.77 11.27 13.25
N ILE A 387 5.21 10.54 14.28
CA ILE A 387 4.61 9.26 14.65
C ILE A 387 3.14 9.44 15.00
N THR A 388 2.84 10.48 15.78
CA THR A 388 1.46 10.82 16.13
C THR A 388 0.63 11.14 14.89
N ASP A 389 1.18 11.87 13.91
CA ASP A 389 0.47 12.20 12.66
C ASP A 389 0.11 10.93 11.86
N ILE A 390 1.08 10.03 11.64
CA ILE A 390 0.88 8.79 10.89
C ILE A 390 -0.07 7.85 11.63
N SER A 391 0.07 7.69 12.95
CA SER A 391 -0.86 6.90 13.76
C SER A 391 -2.27 7.45 13.68
N LEU A 392 -2.49 8.76 13.77
CA LEU A 392 -3.82 9.36 13.62
C LEU A 392 -4.42 9.08 12.22
N VAL A 393 -3.63 9.26 11.16
CA VAL A 393 -4.07 9.03 9.78
C VAL A 393 -4.42 7.56 9.56
N LYS A 394 -3.55 6.63 9.95
CA LYS A 394 -3.81 5.19 9.84
C LYS A 394 -5.04 4.77 10.65
N GLY A 395 -5.15 5.23 11.90
CA GLY A 395 -6.27 4.91 12.79
C GLY A 395 -7.61 5.37 12.21
N CYS A 396 -7.70 6.63 11.77
CA CYS A 396 -8.91 7.15 11.13
C CYS A 396 -9.25 6.39 9.83
N ASN A 397 -8.24 6.09 9.00
CA ASN A 397 -8.46 5.38 7.76
C ASN A 397 -8.96 3.95 7.99
N TYR A 398 -8.36 3.24 8.94
CA TYR A 398 -8.81 1.92 9.36
C TYR A 398 -10.22 1.93 9.91
N SER A 399 -10.60 2.91 10.73
CA SER A 399 -11.98 3.03 11.20
C SER A 399 -12.98 3.18 10.06
N CYS A 400 -12.67 4.02 9.06
CA CYS A 400 -13.52 4.19 7.89
C CYS A 400 -13.62 2.89 7.06
N LEU A 401 -12.50 2.21 6.82
CA LEU A 401 -12.48 0.96 6.06
C LEU A 401 -13.16 -0.19 6.81
N ARG A 402 -12.99 -0.28 8.14
CA ARG A 402 -13.71 -1.24 9.00
C ARG A 402 -15.22 -1.01 8.94
N GLN A 403 -15.67 0.23 8.95
CA GLN A 403 -17.10 0.53 8.80
C GLN A 403 -17.61 0.21 7.39
N LYS A 404 -16.83 0.50 6.33
CA LYS A 404 -17.14 0.07 4.96
C LYS A 404 -17.35 -1.45 4.91
N THR A 405 -16.43 -2.20 5.53
CA THR A 405 -16.51 -3.66 5.64
C THR A 405 -17.81 -4.13 6.30
N VAL A 406 -18.21 -3.51 7.42
CA VAL A 406 -19.48 -3.81 8.10
C VAL A 406 -20.70 -3.54 7.22
N ILE A 407 -20.68 -2.45 6.44
CA ILE A 407 -21.76 -2.11 5.50
C ILE A 407 -21.88 -3.20 4.41
N GLU A 408 -20.76 -3.64 3.87
CA GLU A 408 -20.69 -4.68 2.84
C GLU A 408 -21.13 -6.06 3.35
N ASP A 409 -20.73 -6.43 4.56
CA ASP A 409 -21.03 -7.74 5.14
C ASP A 409 -22.48 -7.85 5.68
N SER A 410 -23.10 -6.72 6.02
CA SER A 410 -24.48 -6.69 6.53
C SER A 410 -25.56 -6.88 5.46
N HIS A 411 -25.22 -6.81 4.17
CA HIS A 411 -26.18 -6.88 3.05
C HIS A 411 -25.69 -7.83 1.94
N PRO A 412 -25.63 -9.15 2.19
CA PRO A 412 -25.19 -10.09 1.17
C PRO A 412 -26.20 -10.19 0.02
N ILE A 413 -25.73 -10.01 -1.21
CA ILE A 413 -26.51 -10.22 -2.45
C ILE A 413 -25.76 -11.15 -3.41
N PRO A 414 -26.46 -11.88 -4.30
CA PRO A 414 -25.81 -12.69 -5.33
C PRO A 414 -24.93 -11.84 -6.24
N SER A 415 -23.70 -12.28 -6.50
CA SER A 415 -22.80 -11.54 -7.39
C SER A 415 -23.32 -11.48 -8.82
N ARG A 416 -23.06 -10.36 -9.49
CA ARG A 416 -23.22 -10.20 -10.93
C ARG A 416 -22.08 -9.34 -11.48
N PRO A 417 -21.61 -9.60 -12.71
CA PRO A 417 -20.69 -8.73 -13.43
C PRO A 417 -21.13 -7.26 -13.37
N THR A 418 -20.33 -6.45 -12.67
CA THR A 418 -20.64 -5.03 -12.41
C THR A 418 -19.39 -4.19 -12.58
N ILE A 419 -19.57 -2.99 -13.10
CA ILE A 419 -18.52 -1.97 -13.11
C ILE A 419 -19.04 -0.64 -12.54
N VAL A 420 -18.12 0.14 -11.99
CA VAL A 420 -18.35 1.52 -11.56
C VAL A 420 -17.49 2.46 -12.41
N VAL A 421 -18.13 3.43 -13.04
CA VAL A 421 -17.47 4.42 -13.89
C VAL A 421 -17.60 5.80 -13.24
N TRP A 422 -16.49 6.29 -12.70
CA TRP A 422 -16.40 7.59 -12.05
C TRP A 422 -16.21 8.71 -13.07
N ASN A 423 -16.99 9.78 -12.91
CA ASN A 423 -16.87 10.98 -13.73
C ASN A 423 -15.77 11.91 -13.21
N ASP A 424 -15.55 11.93 -11.90
CA ASP A 424 -14.56 12.75 -11.19
C ASP A 424 -13.32 11.92 -10.80
N LEU A 425 -12.20 12.11 -11.52
CA LEU A 425 -10.95 11.38 -11.24
C LEU A 425 -10.28 11.81 -9.94
N ALA A 426 -10.41 13.08 -9.54
CA ALA A 426 -9.76 13.57 -8.31
C ALA A 426 -10.41 12.92 -7.09
N ARG A 427 -11.75 12.80 -7.11
CA ARG A 427 -12.50 12.07 -6.10
C ARG A 427 -12.20 10.56 -6.12
N LEU A 428 -12.15 9.94 -7.30
CA LEU A 428 -11.76 8.53 -7.45
C LEU A 428 -10.36 8.26 -6.87
N ALA A 429 -9.39 9.11 -7.20
CA ALA A 429 -8.02 8.98 -6.73
C ALA A 429 -7.95 8.98 -5.20
N ARG A 430 -8.67 9.91 -4.55
CA ARG A 430 -8.75 9.99 -3.08
C ARG A 430 -9.53 8.81 -2.47
N TYR A 431 -10.62 8.38 -3.09
CA TYR A 431 -11.36 7.18 -2.68
C TYR A 431 -10.44 5.96 -2.63
N LYS A 432 -9.67 5.75 -3.69
CA LYS A 432 -8.80 4.57 -3.84
C LYS A 432 -7.60 4.58 -2.94
N LEU A 433 -7.03 5.75 -2.77
CA LEU A 433 -5.96 5.96 -1.82
C LEU A 433 -6.40 5.56 -0.40
N ALA A 434 -7.63 5.88 -0.01
CA ALA A 434 -8.17 5.43 1.26
C ALA A 434 -8.51 3.93 1.28
N ASP A 435 -9.13 3.41 0.21
CA ASP A 435 -9.56 2.00 0.10
C ASP A 435 -8.38 1.03 0.17
N ALA A 436 -7.23 1.41 -0.42
CA ALA A 436 -5.97 0.66 -0.35
C ALA A 436 -5.16 0.93 0.94
N VAL A 437 -5.70 1.74 1.85
CA VAL A 437 -5.07 2.18 3.09
C VAL A 437 -3.80 3.04 2.95
N PHE A 438 -3.73 3.83 1.89
CA PHE A 438 -2.57 4.68 1.56
C PHE A 438 -2.71 6.14 1.98
N CYS A 439 -3.70 6.52 2.81
CA CYS A 439 -3.84 7.88 3.38
C CYS A 439 -2.54 8.42 4.01
N HIS A 440 -1.82 7.56 4.72
CA HIS A 440 -0.55 7.92 5.36
C HIS A 440 0.60 8.11 4.35
N VAL A 441 0.59 7.38 3.22
CA VAL A 441 1.52 7.59 2.10
C VAL A 441 1.29 8.98 1.48
N TYR A 442 0.03 9.35 1.28
CA TYR A 442 -0.34 10.66 0.72
C TYR A 442 0.08 11.83 1.61
N TYR A 443 -0.04 11.64 2.92
CA TYR A 443 0.47 12.58 3.92
C TYR A 443 1.98 12.82 3.72
N ASP A 444 2.77 11.77 3.54
CA ASP A 444 4.22 11.88 3.32
C ASP A 444 4.61 12.30 1.90
N GLY A 445 3.79 11.98 0.90
CA GLY A 445 4.03 12.33 -0.49
C GLY A 445 3.89 13.81 -0.84
N GLY A 446 3.51 14.70 0.09
CA GLY A 446 3.30 16.13 -0.21
C GLY A 446 1.89 16.48 -0.68
N GLY A 447 0.99 15.50 -0.81
CA GLY A 447 -0.48 15.64 -0.84
C GLY A 447 -1.07 16.66 -1.81
N SER A 448 -0.47 16.80 -2.98
CA SER A 448 -1.05 17.52 -4.12
C SER A 448 -1.87 16.59 -5.01
N GLU A 449 -2.49 17.13 -6.06
CA GLU A 449 -3.28 16.36 -7.00
C GLU A 449 -2.46 15.31 -7.77
N HIS A 450 -1.20 15.60 -8.09
CA HIS A 450 -0.28 14.60 -8.65
C HIS A 450 -0.01 13.45 -7.68
N MET A 451 0.03 13.73 -6.38
CA MET A 451 0.23 12.69 -5.37
C MET A 451 -1.01 11.83 -5.18
N ALA A 452 -2.19 12.45 -5.22
CA ALA A 452 -3.44 11.71 -5.31
C ALA A 452 -3.47 10.85 -6.59
N ALA A 453 -3.03 11.39 -7.74
CA ALA A 453 -2.98 10.66 -8.99
C ALA A 453 -2.10 9.40 -8.89
N ILE A 454 -0.84 9.52 -8.46
CA ILE A 454 0.04 8.35 -8.42
C ILE A 454 -0.31 7.37 -7.29
N ALA A 455 -0.61 7.82 -6.07
CA ALA A 455 -0.92 6.90 -4.98
C ALA A 455 -2.37 6.38 -5.02
N GLY A 456 -3.28 7.08 -5.68
CA GLY A 456 -4.68 6.70 -5.85
C GLY A 456 -4.95 5.97 -7.16
N LEU A 457 -4.67 6.60 -8.31
CA LEU A 457 -4.87 5.96 -9.62
C LEU A 457 -3.75 4.96 -9.98
N GLY A 458 -2.57 5.08 -9.35
CA GLY A 458 -1.54 4.04 -9.44
C GLY A 458 -1.95 2.71 -8.79
N CYS A 459 -3.01 2.67 -7.97
CA CYS A 459 -3.65 1.41 -7.56
C CYS A 459 -4.10 0.55 -8.77
N VAL A 460 -4.08 1.07 -9.99
CA VAL A 460 -4.26 0.28 -11.23
C VAL A 460 -3.33 -0.94 -11.26
N ALA A 461 -2.13 -0.87 -10.69
CA ALA A 461 -1.22 -2.02 -10.68
C ALA A 461 -1.77 -3.22 -9.88
N HIS A 462 -2.51 -2.94 -8.81
CA HIS A 462 -3.26 -3.93 -8.03
C HIS A 462 -4.53 -4.35 -8.78
N ASP A 463 -5.36 -3.36 -9.12
CA ASP A 463 -6.69 -3.56 -9.71
C ASP A 463 -6.61 -4.25 -11.09
N TRP A 464 -5.45 -4.20 -11.76
CA TRP A 464 -5.20 -4.92 -13.03
C TRP A 464 -5.21 -6.43 -12.88
N ILE A 465 -4.60 -6.93 -11.82
CA ILE A 465 -4.55 -8.38 -11.55
C ILE A 465 -5.93 -8.86 -11.08
N ASP A 466 -6.64 -8.02 -10.32
CA ASP A 466 -7.95 -8.33 -9.75
C ASP A 466 -9.14 -8.01 -10.66
N LEU A 467 -8.92 -7.34 -11.79
CA LEU A 467 -9.98 -6.78 -12.65
C LEU A 467 -11.15 -7.73 -12.88
N GLY A 468 -10.91 -8.92 -13.43
CA GLY A 468 -12.01 -9.82 -13.75
C GLY A 468 -12.68 -10.41 -12.52
N ALA A 469 -11.93 -10.64 -11.45
CA ALA A 469 -12.50 -11.12 -10.19
C ALA A 469 -13.40 -10.08 -9.54
N ASP A 470 -12.95 -8.82 -9.49
CA ASP A 470 -13.70 -7.68 -8.94
C ASP A 470 -14.97 -7.41 -9.74
N VAL A 471 -14.87 -7.47 -11.08
CA VAL A 471 -16.04 -7.34 -11.95
C VAL A 471 -17.02 -8.48 -11.69
N ALA A 472 -16.54 -9.73 -11.72
CA ALA A 472 -17.38 -10.93 -11.55
C ALA A 472 -18.10 -10.96 -10.20
N CYS A 473 -17.46 -10.50 -9.13
CA CYS A 473 -18.06 -10.44 -7.80
C CYS A 473 -18.84 -9.15 -7.52
N GLY A 474 -18.87 -8.19 -8.44
CA GLY A 474 -19.56 -6.92 -8.27
C GLY A 474 -18.95 -6.03 -7.18
N GLU A 475 -17.62 -6.02 -7.08
CA GLU A 475 -16.87 -5.06 -6.27
C GLU A 475 -17.01 -3.66 -6.87
N VAL A 476 -17.16 -2.64 -6.02
CA VAL A 476 -17.42 -1.25 -6.46
C VAL A 476 -16.16 -0.40 -6.55
N SER A 477 -15.02 -0.96 -6.15
CA SER A 477 -13.79 -0.22 -5.91
C SER A 477 -12.74 -0.39 -7.01
N ASN A 478 -12.92 -1.22 -8.03
CA ASN A 478 -11.93 -1.37 -9.11
C ASN A 478 -11.89 -0.13 -10.02
N ILE A 479 -10.70 0.43 -10.26
CA ILE A 479 -10.57 1.70 -11.00
C ILE A 479 -10.53 1.58 -12.52
N ILE A 480 -10.14 0.42 -13.04
CA ILE A 480 -9.87 0.26 -14.46
C ILE A 480 -11.08 0.64 -15.31
N PRO A 481 -12.33 0.25 -14.98
CA PRO A 481 -13.49 0.69 -15.72
C PRO A 481 -13.63 2.22 -15.79
N SER A 482 -13.20 2.96 -14.76
CA SER A 482 -13.22 4.43 -14.81
C SER A 482 -12.13 5.00 -15.73
N LEU A 483 -10.95 4.37 -15.76
CA LEU A 483 -9.83 4.77 -16.60
C LEU A 483 -10.07 4.43 -18.08
N THR A 484 -10.77 3.34 -18.37
CA THR A 484 -11.16 2.95 -19.74
C THR A 484 -12.47 3.57 -20.22
N ARG A 485 -13.09 4.45 -19.41
CA ARG A 485 -14.41 5.06 -19.68
C ARG A 485 -15.53 4.02 -19.86
N GLY A 486 -15.44 2.96 -19.07
CA GLY A 486 -16.43 1.90 -18.94
C GLY A 486 -16.28 0.76 -19.96
N SER A 487 -15.16 0.70 -20.67
CA SER A 487 -14.88 -0.33 -21.67
C SER A 487 -13.98 -1.44 -21.11
N LEU A 488 -14.34 -2.70 -21.37
CA LEU A 488 -13.50 -3.87 -21.15
C LEU A 488 -12.93 -4.42 -22.47
N GLU A 489 -12.97 -3.62 -23.54
CA GLU A 489 -12.36 -3.98 -24.82
C GLU A 489 -10.83 -3.88 -24.77
N GLU A 490 -10.16 -4.64 -25.63
CA GLU A 490 -8.70 -4.77 -25.62
C GLU A 490 -7.99 -3.42 -25.76
N ALA A 491 -8.44 -2.56 -26.69
CA ALA A 491 -7.71 -1.32 -27.02
C ALA A 491 -7.71 -0.29 -25.87
N PRO A 492 -8.85 0.07 -25.23
CA PRO A 492 -8.82 0.95 -24.06
C PRO A 492 -8.02 0.37 -22.89
N LEU A 493 -8.11 -0.94 -22.66
CA LEU A 493 -7.32 -1.64 -21.63
C LEU A 493 -5.82 -1.55 -21.91
N ALA A 494 -5.40 -1.78 -23.15
CA ALA A 494 -4.01 -1.66 -23.58
C ALA A 494 -3.48 -0.23 -23.39
N GLU A 495 -4.33 0.79 -23.63
CA GLU A 495 -3.94 2.18 -23.46
C GLU A 495 -3.70 2.52 -21.99
N VAL A 496 -4.62 2.14 -21.09
CA VAL A 496 -4.44 2.31 -19.63
C VAL A 496 -3.18 1.57 -19.16
N TYR A 497 -2.96 0.35 -19.66
CA TYR A 497 -1.75 -0.43 -19.37
C TYR A 497 -0.46 0.26 -19.85
N ALA A 498 -0.43 0.80 -21.06
CA ALA A 498 0.73 1.52 -21.58
C ALA A 498 1.03 2.81 -20.79
N ARG A 499 -0.02 3.49 -20.33
CA ARG A 499 0.06 4.72 -19.52
C ARG A 499 0.60 4.45 -18.11
N ILE A 500 0.21 3.35 -17.45
CA ILE A 500 0.81 2.99 -16.15
C ILE A 500 2.30 2.69 -16.29
N ILE A 501 2.72 1.95 -17.32
CA ILE A 501 4.16 1.68 -17.52
C ILE A 501 4.91 2.99 -17.77
N GLY A 502 4.32 3.90 -18.56
CA GLY A 502 4.90 5.21 -18.79
C GLY A 502 5.07 6.03 -17.52
N ALA A 503 4.08 5.99 -16.62
CA ALA A 503 4.18 6.62 -15.29
C ALA A 503 5.27 5.96 -14.43
N MET A 504 5.37 4.63 -14.42
CA MET A 504 6.42 3.90 -13.69
C MET A 504 7.83 4.30 -14.17
N ILE A 505 8.04 4.38 -15.48
CA ILE A 505 9.31 4.84 -16.08
C ILE A 505 9.61 6.28 -15.69
N TRP A 506 8.61 7.18 -15.80
CA TRP A 506 8.80 8.58 -15.43
C TRP A 506 9.23 8.72 -13.97
N TYR A 507 8.57 8.03 -13.03
CA TYR A 507 8.94 8.08 -11.61
C TYR A 507 10.30 7.45 -11.35
N ARG A 508 10.61 6.31 -11.96
CA ARG A 508 11.94 5.68 -11.85
C ARG A 508 13.05 6.65 -12.27
N ASP A 509 12.85 7.41 -13.34
CA ASP A 509 13.89 8.28 -13.91
C ASP A 509 13.97 9.67 -13.23
N ASN A 510 12.85 10.19 -12.70
CA ASN A 510 12.78 11.58 -12.23
C ASN A 510 12.53 11.74 -10.72
N ASP A 511 11.82 10.81 -10.08
CA ASP A 511 11.41 10.92 -8.67
C ASP A 511 11.28 9.53 -7.98
N PRO A 512 12.33 8.67 -8.04
CA PRO A 512 12.22 7.25 -7.70
C PRO A 512 12.02 6.98 -6.21
N TYR A 513 12.24 7.98 -5.36
CA TYR A 513 12.16 7.85 -3.90
C TYR A 513 10.88 8.47 -3.32
N ASN A 514 9.96 8.94 -4.17
CA ASN A 514 8.69 9.49 -3.73
C ASN A 514 7.84 8.42 -3.02
N PRO A 515 7.37 8.65 -1.79
CA PRO A 515 6.54 7.69 -1.06
C PRO A 515 5.29 7.25 -1.84
N ALA A 516 4.65 8.18 -2.54
CA ALA A 516 3.45 7.91 -3.34
C ALA A 516 3.75 7.02 -4.57
N ALA A 517 4.94 7.15 -5.16
CA ALA A 517 5.39 6.28 -6.25
C ALA A 517 5.93 4.94 -5.74
N ASN A 518 6.65 4.94 -4.62
CA ASN A 518 7.12 3.72 -3.97
C ASN A 518 5.96 2.87 -3.48
N CYS A 519 4.85 3.47 -3.09
CA CYS A 519 3.62 2.76 -2.81
C CYS A 519 3.18 1.89 -4.01
N LEU A 520 3.12 2.45 -5.22
CA LEU A 520 2.87 1.70 -6.46
C LEU A 520 3.92 0.57 -6.65
N LEU A 521 5.21 0.87 -6.52
CA LEU A 521 6.28 -0.12 -6.68
C LEU A 521 6.14 -1.29 -5.71
N PHE A 522 5.98 -1.01 -4.42
CA PHE A 522 5.92 -2.04 -3.39
C PHE A 522 4.56 -2.75 -3.35
N THR A 523 3.48 -2.16 -3.90
CA THR A 523 2.26 -2.90 -4.21
C THR A 523 2.50 -3.98 -5.27
N HIS A 524 3.28 -3.70 -6.33
CA HIS A 524 3.65 -4.72 -7.32
C HIS A 524 4.43 -5.89 -6.68
N TRP A 525 5.43 -5.59 -5.85
CA TRP A 525 6.21 -6.63 -5.17
C TRP A 525 5.42 -7.37 -4.10
N TRP A 526 4.52 -6.67 -3.41
CA TRP A 526 3.55 -7.31 -2.53
C TRP A 526 2.68 -8.29 -3.32
N GLN A 527 2.13 -7.91 -4.49
CA GLN A 527 1.32 -8.81 -5.32
C GLN A 527 2.06 -10.09 -5.75
N LEU A 528 3.35 -10.00 -6.06
CA LEU A 528 4.17 -11.17 -6.38
C LEU A 528 4.52 -12.02 -5.15
N SER A 529 4.57 -11.40 -3.96
CA SER A 529 4.78 -12.07 -2.68
C SER A 529 3.48 -12.55 -2.03
N ASN A 530 2.35 -12.04 -2.52
CA ASN A 530 1.00 -12.30 -2.09
C ASN A 530 0.40 -13.33 -3.02
N CYS A 531 0.59 -14.58 -2.65
CA CYS A 531 0.14 -15.70 -3.46
C CYS A 531 -1.40 -15.79 -3.54
N ARG A 532 -2.16 -14.91 -2.87
CA ARG A 532 -3.61 -14.74 -3.05
C ARG A 532 -4.02 -14.57 -4.52
N HIS A 533 -3.23 -13.86 -5.32
CA HIS A 533 -3.59 -13.49 -6.69
C HIS A 533 -2.81 -14.25 -7.77
N ARG A 534 -1.76 -14.99 -7.37
CA ARG A 534 -0.92 -15.86 -8.21
C ARG A 534 -0.58 -15.29 -9.60
N PRO A 535 0.01 -14.08 -9.70
CA PRO A 535 0.15 -13.40 -11.00
C PRO A 535 0.96 -14.23 -12.02
N VAL A 536 1.98 -14.94 -11.58
CA VAL A 536 2.83 -15.80 -12.43
C VAL A 536 2.06 -17.04 -12.90
N THR A 537 1.28 -17.68 -12.02
CA THR A 537 0.39 -18.77 -12.45
C THR A 537 -0.65 -18.29 -13.47
N LEU A 538 -1.22 -17.10 -13.28
CA LEU A 538 -2.20 -16.50 -14.20
C LEU A 538 -1.61 -16.22 -15.58
N LEU A 539 -0.38 -15.69 -15.65
CA LEU A 539 0.37 -15.53 -16.91
C LEU A 539 0.37 -16.84 -17.71
N GLY A 540 0.66 -17.96 -17.04
CA GLY A 540 0.67 -19.30 -17.65
C GLY A 540 -0.69 -19.85 -18.11
N ARG A 541 -1.78 -19.09 -17.95
CA ARG A 541 -3.14 -19.44 -18.41
C ARG A 541 -3.56 -18.72 -19.69
N THR A 542 -2.70 -17.88 -20.26
CA THR A 542 -3.00 -17.10 -21.48
C THR A 542 -2.33 -17.65 -22.73
N ASP A 543 -2.91 -17.34 -23.89
CA ASP A 543 -2.31 -17.43 -25.22
C ASP A 543 -1.43 -16.22 -25.51
N LEU A 544 -0.45 -15.87 -24.67
CA LEU A 544 0.35 -14.68 -24.95
C LEU A 544 1.21 -14.89 -26.22
N PRO A 545 0.98 -14.15 -27.32
CA PRO A 545 1.89 -14.23 -28.46
C PRO A 545 3.20 -13.50 -28.10
N VAL A 546 4.30 -13.86 -28.76
CA VAL A 546 5.63 -13.27 -28.50
C VAL A 546 5.66 -11.74 -28.74
N ASP A 547 4.71 -11.22 -29.52
CA ASP A 547 4.52 -9.79 -29.79
C ASP A 547 3.54 -9.08 -28.83
N ALA A 548 3.16 -9.71 -27.71
CA ALA A 548 2.24 -9.11 -26.76
C ALA A 548 2.81 -7.98 -25.91
N GLY A 549 4.13 -7.77 -25.92
CA GLY A 549 4.78 -6.66 -25.24
C GLY A 549 4.14 -5.33 -25.64
N ILE A 550 3.89 -4.45 -24.66
CA ILE A 550 3.21 -3.17 -24.88
C ILE A 550 4.23 -2.05 -24.67
N VAL A 551 4.37 -1.19 -25.68
CA VAL A 551 5.27 -0.05 -25.54
C VAL A 551 4.66 1.00 -24.61
N PRO A 552 5.42 1.53 -23.64
CA PRO A 552 4.93 2.54 -22.70
C PRO A 552 4.56 3.86 -23.38
N ILE A 553 3.55 4.56 -22.82
CA ILE A 553 3.24 5.95 -23.14
C ILE A 553 3.79 6.82 -22.01
N VAL A 554 5.06 7.22 -22.14
CA VAL A 554 5.77 8.02 -21.11
C VAL A 554 5.30 9.48 -21.19
N PRO A 555 4.83 10.10 -20.09
CA PRO A 555 4.49 11.51 -20.08
C PRO A 555 5.76 12.39 -20.04
N ASP A 556 5.66 13.60 -20.59
CA ASP A 556 6.76 14.57 -20.59
C ASP A 556 7.00 15.19 -19.20
N GLU A 557 5.95 15.26 -18.39
CA GLU A 557 5.94 15.82 -17.04
C GLU A 557 5.40 14.82 -16.03
N ARG A 558 5.38 15.21 -14.75
CA ARG A 558 4.84 14.37 -13.68
C ARG A 558 3.41 13.96 -14.04
N PRO A 559 3.06 12.67 -14.01
CA PRO A 559 1.75 12.20 -14.46
C PRO A 559 0.57 12.90 -13.76
N PRO A 560 -0.26 13.70 -14.47
CA PRO A 560 -1.51 14.21 -13.91
C PRO A 560 -2.60 13.12 -13.86
N LEU A 561 -3.75 13.39 -13.24
CA LEU A 561 -4.89 12.45 -13.17
C LEU A 561 -5.30 11.92 -14.56
N GLU A 562 -5.44 12.81 -15.54
CA GLU A 562 -5.88 12.47 -16.90
C GLU A 562 -4.84 11.65 -17.67
N HIS A 563 -3.58 11.59 -17.23
CA HIS A 563 -2.57 10.70 -17.84
C HIS A 563 -3.01 9.25 -17.84
N PHE A 564 -3.69 8.80 -16.78
CA PHE A 564 -4.10 7.41 -16.59
C PHE A 564 -5.36 7.03 -17.39
N ARG A 565 -6.11 8.02 -17.90
CA ARG A 565 -7.40 7.79 -18.56
C ARG A 565 -7.19 7.58 -20.06
N ALA A 566 -7.84 6.55 -20.60
CA ALA A 566 -7.83 6.29 -22.04
C ALA A 566 -8.48 7.46 -22.81
N ASN A 567 -7.84 7.86 -23.90
CA ASN A 567 -8.30 8.92 -24.78
C ASN A 567 -8.28 8.53 -26.27
N GLY A 568 -8.04 7.25 -26.58
CA GLY A 568 -7.97 6.74 -27.95
C GLY A 568 -6.56 6.77 -28.54
N THR A 569 -5.52 6.92 -27.70
CA THR A 569 -4.13 6.85 -28.16
C THR A 569 -3.83 5.44 -28.65
N LYS A 570 -3.34 5.32 -29.88
CA LYS A 570 -2.97 4.02 -30.45
C LYS A 570 -1.76 3.45 -29.71
N VAL A 571 -1.94 2.26 -29.15
CA VAL A 571 -0.88 1.52 -28.47
C VAL A 571 -0.04 0.76 -29.47
N GLU A 572 1.28 0.87 -29.35
CA GLU A 572 2.22 0.04 -30.09
C GLU A 572 2.48 -1.25 -29.31
N ARG A 573 2.38 -2.40 -30.01
CA ARG A 573 2.71 -3.72 -29.48
C ARG A 573 3.94 -4.29 -30.19
N GLY A 574 4.58 -5.26 -29.55
CA GLY A 574 5.52 -6.16 -30.21
C GLY A 574 6.98 -6.01 -29.79
N ALA A 575 7.88 -6.32 -30.72
CA ALA A 575 9.29 -6.58 -30.46
C ALA A 575 10.04 -5.42 -29.79
N ARG A 576 9.62 -4.16 -30.00
CA ARG A 576 10.26 -3.00 -29.38
C ARG A 576 10.16 -3.04 -27.85
N ALA A 577 8.98 -3.34 -27.31
CA ALA A 577 8.77 -3.41 -25.87
C ALA A 577 9.63 -4.52 -25.24
N LEU A 578 9.69 -5.68 -25.90
CA LEU A 578 10.54 -6.79 -25.46
C LEU A 578 12.03 -6.41 -25.49
N ALA A 579 12.50 -5.76 -26.56
CA ALA A 579 13.89 -5.31 -26.68
C ALA A 579 14.26 -4.28 -25.60
N ASN A 580 13.34 -3.37 -25.25
CA ASN A 580 13.54 -2.43 -24.14
C ASN A 580 13.67 -3.15 -22.80
N ALA A 581 12.78 -4.10 -22.53
CA ALA A 581 12.80 -4.91 -21.31
C ALA A 581 14.10 -5.71 -21.18
N GLU A 582 14.57 -6.32 -22.27
CA GLU A 582 15.86 -7.02 -22.32
C GLU A 582 17.03 -6.05 -22.08
N ALA A 583 17.06 -4.91 -22.75
CA ALA A 583 18.11 -3.92 -22.58
C ALA A 583 18.18 -3.39 -21.14
N ARG A 584 17.02 -3.15 -20.50
CA ARG A 584 16.94 -2.74 -19.10
C ARG A 584 17.46 -3.83 -18.16
N LEU A 585 17.08 -5.08 -18.39
CA LEU A 585 17.55 -6.21 -17.58
C LEU A 585 19.07 -6.40 -17.72
N GLU A 586 19.60 -6.37 -18.94
CA GLU A 586 21.04 -6.51 -19.20
C GLU A 586 21.85 -5.35 -18.59
N ALA A 587 21.35 -4.12 -18.67
CA ALA A 587 21.97 -2.96 -18.02
C ALA A 587 22.05 -3.13 -16.50
N LEU A 588 20.97 -3.61 -15.86
CA LEU A 588 20.95 -3.92 -14.44
C LEU A 588 21.87 -5.08 -14.07
N ILE A 589 21.93 -6.13 -14.90
CA ILE A 589 22.85 -7.26 -14.68
C ILE A 589 24.30 -6.79 -14.71
N ALA A 590 24.63 -5.88 -15.63
CA ALA A 590 25.96 -5.31 -15.81
C ALA A 590 26.35 -4.30 -14.71
N SER A 591 25.39 -3.77 -13.93
CA SER A 591 25.64 -2.77 -12.89
C SER A 591 26.00 -3.35 -11.51
N ASP A 592 26.29 -4.65 -11.41
CA ASP A 592 26.55 -5.36 -10.15
C ASP A 592 25.41 -5.16 -9.11
N PRO A 593 24.19 -5.67 -9.40
CA PRO A 593 23.04 -5.52 -8.55
C PRO A 593 23.22 -6.25 -7.22
N LEU A 594 22.42 -5.86 -6.22
CA LEU A 594 22.46 -6.50 -4.89
C LEU A 594 22.26 -8.02 -4.99
N PRO A 595 22.87 -8.81 -4.09
CA PRO A 595 22.69 -10.27 -4.09
C PRO A 595 21.22 -10.69 -4.03
N GLU A 596 20.39 -9.98 -3.26
CA GLU A 596 18.95 -10.22 -3.14
C GLU A 596 18.23 -9.90 -4.46
N THR A 597 18.58 -8.79 -5.12
CA THR A 597 18.07 -8.44 -6.45
C THR A 597 18.50 -9.47 -7.50
N ARG A 598 19.75 -9.94 -7.45
CA ARG A 598 20.26 -10.99 -8.34
C ARG A 598 19.45 -12.27 -8.20
N ALA A 599 19.08 -12.65 -6.97
CA ALA A 599 18.23 -13.81 -6.73
C ALA A 599 16.84 -13.64 -7.38
N VAL A 600 16.22 -12.45 -7.30
CA VAL A 600 14.95 -12.16 -7.99
C VAL A 600 15.11 -12.23 -9.52
N ILE A 601 16.22 -11.73 -10.06
CA ILE A 601 16.53 -11.83 -11.49
C ILE A 601 16.55 -13.30 -11.93
N ASP A 602 17.28 -14.14 -11.21
CA ASP A 602 17.53 -15.52 -11.61
C ASP A 602 16.31 -16.44 -11.37
N LEU A 603 15.55 -16.20 -10.30
CA LEU A 603 14.42 -17.06 -9.89
C LEU A 603 13.07 -16.62 -10.47
N LEU A 604 12.89 -15.34 -10.82
CA LEU A 604 11.61 -14.81 -11.30
C LEU A 604 11.74 -14.13 -12.67
N VAL A 605 12.51 -13.05 -12.78
CA VAL A 605 12.43 -12.15 -13.94
C VAL A 605 12.96 -12.80 -15.21
N LYS A 606 14.13 -13.46 -15.17
CA LYS A 606 14.67 -14.20 -16.33
C LYS A 606 13.75 -15.34 -16.76
N PRO A 607 13.27 -16.23 -15.86
CA PRO A 607 12.28 -17.26 -16.23
C PRO A 607 11.02 -16.69 -16.88
N VAL A 608 10.44 -15.62 -16.32
CA VAL A 608 9.24 -14.96 -16.89
C VAL A 608 9.53 -14.40 -18.27
N LEU A 609 10.65 -13.71 -18.45
CA LEU A 609 11.05 -13.16 -19.75
C LEU A 609 11.29 -14.27 -20.78
N ALA A 610 11.91 -15.38 -20.37
CA ALA A 610 12.10 -16.55 -21.23
C ALA A 610 10.76 -17.17 -21.64
N TYR A 611 9.78 -17.24 -20.73
CA TYR A 611 8.43 -17.72 -21.04
C TYR A 611 7.72 -16.82 -22.05
N VAL A 612 7.75 -15.50 -21.85
CA VAL A 612 7.18 -14.51 -22.79
C VAL A 612 7.78 -14.66 -24.19
N LYS A 613 9.05 -15.07 -24.29
CA LYS A 613 9.76 -15.33 -25.56
C LYS A 613 9.41 -16.68 -26.21
N GLY A 614 8.47 -17.43 -25.65
CA GLY A 614 8.05 -18.74 -26.16
C GLY A 614 8.68 -19.93 -25.44
N GLY A 615 9.27 -19.73 -24.25
CA GLY A 615 9.65 -20.82 -23.37
C GLY A 615 8.42 -21.52 -22.76
N ASP A 616 8.58 -22.78 -22.34
CA ASP A 616 7.45 -23.63 -21.89
C ASP A 616 7.26 -23.68 -20.37
N THR A 617 8.12 -22.99 -19.61
CA THR A 617 8.19 -23.11 -18.15
C THR A 617 8.12 -21.75 -17.46
N LEU A 618 7.36 -21.69 -16.38
CA LEU A 618 7.32 -20.57 -15.43
C LEU A 618 7.72 -21.09 -14.04
N PRO A 619 8.34 -20.23 -13.21
CA PRO A 619 8.61 -20.58 -11.83
C PRO A 619 7.30 -20.66 -11.04
N SER A 620 7.21 -21.56 -10.09
CA SER A 620 6.11 -21.58 -9.13
C SER A 620 6.34 -20.55 -8.02
N GLU A 621 5.26 -20.11 -7.37
CA GLU A 621 5.35 -19.03 -6.37
C GLU A 621 6.33 -19.34 -5.22
N ASN A 622 6.37 -20.58 -4.76
CA ASN A 622 7.29 -21.02 -3.71
C ASN A 622 8.78 -21.00 -4.10
N GLU A 623 9.11 -20.90 -5.39
CA GLU A 623 10.51 -20.87 -5.86
C GLU A 623 11.12 -19.46 -5.78
N TYR A 624 10.30 -18.42 -5.90
CA TYR A 624 10.79 -17.03 -5.99
C TYR A 624 10.35 -16.12 -4.84
N VAL A 625 9.31 -16.48 -4.07
CA VAL A 625 8.77 -15.61 -3.01
C VAL A 625 9.84 -15.26 -1.98
N GLY A 626 10.63 -16.21 -1.51
CA GLY A 626 11.71 -15.95 -0.54
C GLY A 626 12.72 -14.90 -1.03
N ALA A 627 13.12 -14.97 -2.30
CA ALA A 627 14.00 -13.98 -2.92
C ALA A 627 13.33 -12.60 -3.04
N THR A 628 12.03 -12.58 -3.37
CA THR A 628 11.26 -11.35 -3.49
C THR A 628 11.09 -10.65 -2.15
N LEU A 629 10.84 -11.41 -1.07
CA LEU A 629 10.77 -10.89 0.29
C LEU A 629 12.13 -10.34 0.74
N ALA A 630 13.22 -11.06 0.46
CA ALA A 630 14.58 -10.63 0.80
C ALA A 630 14.94 -9.32 0.09
N ALA A 631 14.64 -9.20 -1.21
CA ALA A 631 14.90 -7.99 -1.98
C ALA A 631 14.15 -6.77 -1.41
N GLN A 632 12.89 -6.94 -0.98
CA GLN A 632 12.10 -5.83 -0.41
C GLN A 632 12.74 -5.20 0.84
N VAL A 633 13.45 -6.01 1.64
CA VAL A 633 14.07 -5.57 2.90
C VAL A 633 15.58 -5.32 2.81
N ALA A 634 16.16 -5.45 1.60
CA ALA A 634 17.59 -5.32 1.36
C ALA A 634 18.14 -3.90 1.59
N TYR A 635 19.46 -3.83 1.73
CA TYR A 635 20.24 -2.60 1.89
C TYR A 635 21.43 -2.58 0.92
N PRO A 636 21.92 -1.39 0.51
CA PRO A 636 21.42 -0.06 0.86
C PRO A 636 20.11 0.30 0.14
N GLN A 637 19.22 1.04 0.82
CA GLN A 637 17.84 1.29 0.34
C GLN A 637 17.78 2.04 -0.99
N ASN A 638 18.68 3.01 -1.18
CA ASN A 638 18.73 3.85 -2.38
C ASN A 638 19.02 3.01 -3.64
N GLN A 639 19.91 2.03 -3.54
CA GLN A 639 20.22 1.09 -4.62
C GLN A 639 19.06 0.11 -4.83
N LYS A 640 18.59 -0.53 -3.74
CA LYS A 640 17.44 -1.46 -3.79
C LYS A 640 16.25 -0.85 -4.54
N ILE A 641 15.84 0.37 -4.21
CA ILE A 641 14.64 0.99 -4.80
C ILE A 641 14.79 1.13 -6.32
N LEU A 642 15.94 1.57 -6.82
CA LEU A 642 16.19 1.71 -8.26
C LEU A 642 16.17 0.36 -8.98
N GLU A 643 16.82 -0.64 -8.38
CA GLU A 643 16.88 -1.99 -8.95
C GLU A 643 15.49 -2.64 -8.99
N MET A 644 14.70 -2.47 -7.92
CA MET A 644 13.33 -2.96 -7.84
C MET A 644 12.41 -2.23 -8.84
N TRP A 645 12.60 -0.94 -9.08
CA TRP A 645 11.90 -0.24 -10.18
C TRP A 645 12.22 -0.86 -11.53
N ASP A 646 13.50 -1.08 -11.82
CA ASP A 646 13.93 -1.62 -13.10
C ASP A 646 13.36 -3.02 -13.35
N LEU A 647 13.40 -3.91 -12.34
CA LEU A 647 12.83 -5.25 -12.45
C LEU A 647 11.30 -5.23 -12.61
N ALA A 648 10.59 -4.34 -11.90
CA ALA A 648 9.16 -4.20 -12.07
C ALA A 648 8.83 -3.75 -13.50
N ILE A 649 9.51 -2.71 -14.01
CA ILE A 649 9.30 -2.21 -15.37
C ILE A 649 9.57 -3.31 -16.41
N VAL A 650 10.61 -4.13 -16.24
CA VAL A 650 10.87 -5.27 -17.15
C VAL A 650 9.66 -6.20 -17.26
N MET A 651 9.05 -6.59 -16.13
CA MET A 651 7.90 -7.50 -16.14
C MET A 651 6.64 -6.88 -16.77
N TRP A 652 6.43 -5.58 -16.58
CA TRP A 652 5.29 -4.89 -17.19
C TRP A 652 5.51 -4.65 -18.69
N GLU A 653 6.67 -4.13 -19.08
CA GLU A 653 6.98 -3.78 -20.47
C GLU A 653 7.06 -5.02 -21.37
N CYS A 654 7.56 -6.16 -20.86
CA CYS A 654 7.55 -7.42 -21.62
C CYS A 654 6.16 -8.02 -21.83
N GLY A 655 5.11 -7.49 -21.17
CA GLY A 655 3.74 -7.96 -21.30
C GLY A 655 3.37 -9.10 -20.37
N ALA A 656 4.23 -9.46 -19.40
CA ALA A 656 3.90 -10.51 -18.43
C ALA A 656 2.69 -10.11 -17.57
N LEU A 657 2.65 -8.88 -17.05
CA LEU A 657 1.51 -8.42 -16.24
C LEU A 657 0.27 -8.15 -17.09
N TRP A 658 0.43 -7.77 -18.37
CA TRP A 658 -0.67 -7.69 -19.33
C TRP A 658 -1.40 -9.04 -19.39
N ALA A 659 -0.64 -10.11 -19.63
CA ALA A 659 -1.15 -11.47 -19.67
C ALA A 659 -1.87 -11.88 -18.38
N SER A 660 -1.26 -11.60 -17.22
CA SER A 660 -1.87 -11.93 -15.92
C SER A 660 -3.25 -11.27 -15.75
N GLY A 661 -3.39 -9.99 -16.11
CA GLY A 661 -4.69 -9.30 -16.03
C GLY A 661 -5.72 -9.80 -17.06
N VAL A 662 -5.27 -10.13 -18.28
CA VAL A 662 -6.12 -10.74 -19.32
C VAL A 662 -6.64 -12.11 -18.88
N ALA A 663 -5.81 -12.94 -18.23
CA ALA A 663 -6.29 -14.17 -17.60
C ALA A 663 -7.32 -13.89 -16.51
N GLY A 664 -7.09 -12.85 -15.70
CA GLY A 664 -8.03 -12.42 -14.67
C GLY A 664 -9.41 -12.10 -15.21
N LEU A 665 -9.52 -11.44 -16.37
CA LEU A 665 -10.80 -11.16 -17.05
C LEU A 665 -11.63 -12.40 -17.41
N CYS A 666 -11.04 -13.60 -17.37
CA CYS A 666 -11.75 -14.83 -17.65
C CYS A 666 -12.42 -15.45 -16.42
N TYR A 667 -12.26 -14.86 -15.22
CA TYR A 667 -12.92 -15.36 -14.01
C TYR A 667 -14.44 -15.26 -14.10
N THR A 668 -15.08 -16.29 -13.58
CA THR A 668 -16.51 -16.30 -13.27
C THR A 668 -16.72 -16.55 -11.78
N HIS A 669 -17.79 -15.97 -11.22
CA HIS A 669 -18.10 -16.08 -9.81
C HIS A 669 -19.58 -16.40 -9.57
N ALA A 670 -19.85 -17.44 -8.77
CA ALA A 670 -21.20 -17.92 -8.48
C ALA A 670 -21.66 -17.67 -7.03
N GLY A 671 -20.86 -16.94 -6.23
CA GLY A 671 -21.12 -16.66 -4.81
C GLY A 671 -21.85 -15.34 -4.54
N LEU A 672 -21.54 -14.72 -3.41
CA LEU A 672 -22.07 -13.41 -3.00
C LEU A 672 -21.14 -12.27 -3.43
N SER A 673 -21.68 -11.07 -3.58
CA SER A 673 -20.87 -9.90 -3.90
C SER A 673 -19.83 -9.58 -2.82
N ASN A 674 -18.73 -8.91 -3.19
CA ASN A 674 -17.61 -8.54 -2.30
C ASN A 674 -16.91 -9.77 -1.67
N CYS A 675 -16.46 -10.69 -2.53
CA CYS A 675 -15.90 -12.00 -2.16
C CYS A 675 -14.45 -11.97 -1.61
N ASP A 676 -13.82 -10.79 -1.49
CA ASP A 676 -12.39 -10.67 -1.17
C ASP A 676 -12.02 -10.86 0.31
N ARG A 677 -13.02 -11.12 1.14
CA ARG A 677 -12.86 -11.43 2.56
C ARG A 677 -13.11 -12.92 2.78
N ALA A 678 -12.56 -13.47 3.87
CA ALA A 678 -12.66 -14.89 4.15
C ALA A 678 -14.15 -15.32 4.27
N ARG A 679 -14.77 -15.69 3.16
CA ARG A 679 -16.08 -16.34 3.08
C ARG A 679 -15.85 -17.77 2.58
N LYS A 680 -16.86 -18.63 2.59
CA LYS A 680 -16.74 -20.06 2.21
C LYS A 680 -16.58 -20.25 0.69
N ASP A 681 -15.95 -19.29 0.03
CA ASP A 681 -16.01 -19.05 -1.41
C ASP A 681 -14.70 -19.45 -2.12
N LEU A 682 -13.87 -20.27 -1.44
CA LEU A 682 -12.55 -20.71 -1.93
C LEU A 682 -12.60 -21.92 -2.88
N SER A 683 -13.77 -22.49 -3.15
CA SER A 683 -13.89 -23.73 -3.94
C SER A 683 -14.06 -23.46 -5.44
N ASP A 684 -13.64 -24.44 -6.25
CA ASP A 684 -13.85 -24.48 -7.72
C ASP A 684 -15.35 -24.41 -8.12
N THR A 685 -16.27 -24.58 -7.17
CA THR A 685 -17.72 -24.40 -7.39
C THR A 685 -18.16 -22.94 -7.34
N THR A 686 -17.32 -22.07 -6.78
CA THR A 686 -17.60 -20.64 -6.57
C THR A 686 -16.79 -19.78 -7.54
N TRP A 687 -15.55 -20.20 -7.86
CA TRP A 687 -14.69 -19.59 -8.89
C TRP A 687 -14.41 -20.59 -10.02
N SER A 688 -14.61 -20.16 -11.27
CA SER A 688 -14.23 -20.95 -12.45
C SER A 688 -13.65 -20.14 -13.59
#